data_AF-J9ESW0-F1
#
_entry.id   AF-J9ESW0-F1
#
_cell.length_a   1.000
_cell.length_b   1.000
_cell.length_c   1.000
_cell.angle_alpha   90.00
_cell.angle_beta   90.00
_cell.angle_gamma   90.00
#
_symmetry.space_group_name_H-M   'P 1'
#
loop_
_entity.id
_entity.type
_entity.pdbx_description
1 polymer ?
#
loop_
_entity_poly.entity_id
_entity_poly.type
_entity_poly.pdbx_seq_one_letter_code
_entity_poly.pdbx_strand_id
1 'polypeptide(L)'
;MTDGILLREFMSDPLLTQYSILMVDEAHERSINTDIILGLLRKVIMVRQDLRIIVSSATLDATLFRDFFELNDTSDKSKDITSIISVEGHIHPVTIYYTRNPVPDYIQKTVETILDIHKNEQPGDILVFLTGQDEACEVESVNKQLFEAAKDLRKKEVDKLWIVPMYGSLPGFEQLKAFDSTPYGTRKIVVATNIAETSLTIPGITYVIDCGFVKLRVMNPENYFESLMKLPISQASAQQRTGRAGRIRPGKCYRLYPQEEYDKLLPNTIPEMQRLNLAAVILLLKALGIHNVLRFNYLSRPPSFAMVEGLQSLYYLGALSKDGLLTNPLGIQMTDFPLPPQHSKTLLCSGELGCSEEIATIIAMLQIQDVFVIPSRYRHEAELMKRNFSVEEGDHFTLLNVFTNFMQNGKSKQWCINHFLNYRGLCRAQAIRDQLLGLLRHHNIPIKSCKENGELNSVLRCLVKGFFSQAAYYHYSGDYVTIRNEHHFKIYKGSAIMYKREFPKWVIFTEVLQDSIRDVSVIEPEWLYQLVPEYYEFGTQASTAATFFTGCLFSAQAVCIACSEKASEIQCRQVSQNRFKNCQVLKVWWLCQQSLFVDGPGLDYFISKASNERLSKVIPRVEEMDESLIKFITYGCQMNINDVELVRSLLLSSGYVETDDVKEADIILLMTCSIREGAENKVWDELKVLRKIRRKKGVVGVLGCMAERVRHNLLTCTENVDVVAGPDSYRDLPRLLAIARCGSMAINVQLSLEETYADVVPVRKDKFSKTAFVSIMRGCDNMCTYCIVPYTRGRERSRPMNSILDEIRRLSDEGVKQVTLLGQNVNSYRDLSEISFLSASFVEPGVAPGFRTKYKPKRGGYTFLTLLDKVSQIDSEMRIRFTSPHPKDFPLEVIQLIKERPNICKQIHLPAQSGSNIVLDAMDRGYSRESYLELVDRIKTVLPNVSLTSDFIAGFCGETEECHRESLDLIKHVVYSFCYVFPYSQREKTKAYRHLRDDVPKEVKDRRHQELASAFRETALKHNEALVGTKQLVLLEETSKRSSEHLRGRIDGGVSVIIHKYYNDGSGLVELKPGDYVVVKITSANSQTLQALTLQTIKLKDFENL
;
A
#
# COMPACT_ATOMS: atom_id res chain seq x y z
N MET A 1 -0.85 29.13 33.76
CA MET A 1 -0.49 27.71 33.88
C MET A 1 -0.75 27.06 32.53
N THR A 2 0.06 26.10 32.09
CA THR A 2 -0.25 25.32 30.87
C THR A 2 -1.23 24.19 31.19
N ASP A 3 -1.99 23.75 30.19
CA ASP A 3 -2.91 22.62 30.26
C ASP A 3 -2.26 21.34 30.86
N GLY A 4 -1.04 21.01 30.46
CA GLY A 4 -0.31 19.86 30.97
C GLY A 4 0.07 19.95 32.45
N ILE A 5 0.29 21.15 33.00
CA ILE A 5 0.56 21.32 34.43
C ILE A 5 -0.74 21.11 35.22
N LEU A 6 -1.86 21.65 34.74
CA LEU A 6 -3.17 21.44 35.37
C LEU A 6 -3.55 19.95 35.43
N LEU A 7 -3.23 19.17 34.38
CA LEU A 7 -3.43 17.72 34.41
C LEU A 7 -2.59 17.00 35.47
N ARG A 8 -1.39 17.49 35.80
CA ARG A 8 -0.60 16.95 36.92
C ARG A 8 -1.19 17.32 38.26
N GLU A 9 -1.77 18.50 38.39
CA GLU A 9 -2.49 18.88 39.60
C GLU A 9 -3.70 17.97 39.82
N PHE A 10 -4.44 17.60 38.76
CA PHE A 10 -5.51 16.60 38.85
C PHE A 10 -5.03 15.24 39.38
N MET A 11 -3.78 14.83 39.13
CA MET A 11 -3.23 13.59 39.69
C MET A 11 -2.97 13.69 41.20
N SER A 12 -2.66 14.88 41.70
CA SER A 12 -2.40 15.11 43.13
C SER A 12 -3.69 15.45 43.91
N ASP A 13 -4.55 16.27 43.30
CA ASP A 13 -5.85 16.72 43.81
C ASP A 13 -6.93 16.62 42.72
N PRO A 14 -7.65 15.49 42.65
CA PRO A 14 -8.69 15.27 41.64
C PRO A 14 -9.88 16.25 41.72
N LEU A 15 -10.08 16.93 42.85
CA LEU A 15 -11.20 17.87 43.06
C LEU A 15 -10.78 19.33 42.92
N LEU A 16 -9.49 19.59 42.68
CA LEU A 16 -8.92 20.93 42.52
C LEU A 16 -9.31 21.88 43.66
N THR A 17 -9.29 21.39 44.90
CA THR A 17 -9.77 22.08 46.12
C THR A 17 -9.10 23.44 46.35
N GLN A 18 -7.90 23.65 45.84
CA GLN A 18 -7.15 24.90 45.94
C GLN A 18 -7.72 26.03 45.07
N TYR A 19 -8.57 25.71 44.08
CA TYR A 19 -9.09 26.67 43.11
C TYR A 19 -10.58 26.94 43.33
N SER A 20 -10.99 28.21 43.26
CA SER A 20 -12.41 28.61 43.30
C SER A 20 -12.99 28.93 41.92
N ILE A 21 -12.15 29.45 41.02
CA ILE A 21 -12.51 29.80 39.64
C ILE A 21 -11.42 29.25 38.73
N LEU A 22 -11.82 28.58 37.65
CA LEU A 22 -10.91 28.03 36.65
C LEU A 22 -11.29 28.54 35.26
N MET A 23 -10.34 29.14 34.57
CA MET A 23 -10.51 29.64 33.21
C MET A 23 -9.69 28.79 32.24
N VAL A 24 -10.39 28.16 31.29
CA VAL A 24 -9.79 27.45 30.16
C VAL A 24 -9.80 28.40 28.98
N ASP A 25 -8.64 28.93 28.62
CA ASP A 25 -8.48 29.88 27.52
C ASP A 25 -8.16 29.17 26.19
N GLU A 26 -8.42 29.85 25.06
CA GLU A 26 -8.10 29.36 23.71
C GLU A 26 -8.69 27.97 23.40
N ALA A 27 -9.87 27.63 23.95
CA ALA A 27 -10.45 26.29 23.89
C ALA A 27 -10.78 25.81 22.45
N HIS A 28 -10.78 26.71 21.47
CA HIS A 28 -10.97 26.39 20.06
C HIS A 28 -9.74 25.77 19.38
N GLU A 29 -8.55 25.81 20.00
CA GLU A 29 -7.39 25.05 19.50
C GLU A 29 -7.61 23.54 19.62
N ARG A 30 -8.53 23.11 20.48
CA ARG A 30 -8.95 21.70 20.65
C ARG A 30 -7.76 20.76 20.85
N SER A 31 -6.83 21.17 21.72
CA SER A 31 -5.70 20.34 22.13
C SER A 31 -6.16 19.12 22.91
N ILE A 32 -5.37 18.04 22.86
CA ILE A 32 -5.76 16.78 23.50
C ILE A 32 -5.92 16.93 25.02
N ASN A 33 -5.04 17.72 25.64
CA ASN A 33 -5.06 18.00 27.07
C ASN A 33 -6.27 18.85 27.45
N THR A 34 -6.59 19.88 26.64
CA THR A 34 -7.76 20.73 26.87
C THR A 34 -9.06 19.92 26.85
N ASP A 35 -9.24 19.06 25.85
CA ASP A 35 -10.44 18.20 25.75
C ASP A 35 -10.56 17.24 26.94
N ILE A 36 -9.44 16.70 27.46
CA ILE A 36 -9.43 15.86 28.68
C ILE A 36 -9.81 16.68 29.90
N ILE A 37 -9.21 17.87 30.07
CA ILE A 37 -9.49 18.77 31.18
C ILE A 37 -10.99 19.11 31.20
N LEU A 38 -11.58 19.47 30.05
CA LEU A 38 -13.02 19.74 29.96
C LEU A 38 -13.86 18.53 30.38
N GLY A 39 -13.49 17.32 29.97
CA GLY A 39 -14.15 16.08 30.39
C GLY A 39 -14.03 15.79 31.89
N LEU A 40 -12.87 16.07 32.49
CA LEU A 40 -12.65 15.94 33.94
C LEU A 40 -13.46 17.00 34.71
N LEU A 41 -13.40 18.25 34.27
CA LEU A 41 -14.12 19.37 34.86
C LEU A 41 -15.63 19.16 34.87
N ARG A 42 -16.19 18.57 33.80
CA ARG A 42 -17.61 18.18 33.77
C ARG A 42 -17.96 17.24 34.93
N LYS A 43 -17.09 16.28 35.25
CA LYS A 43 -17.28 15.38 36.40
C LYS A 43 -17.08 16.09 37.74
N VAL A 44 -16.12 17.01 37.83
CA VAL A 44 -15.86 17.78 39.06
C VAL A 44 -17.06 18.67 39.39
N ILE A 45 -17.67 19.36 38.42
CA ILE A 45 -18.87 20.19 38.65
C ILE A 45 -20.02 19.38 39.27
N MET A 46 -20.20 18.11 38.86
CA MET A 46 -21.25 17.26 39.43
C MET A 46 -21.07 17.04 40.93
N VAL A 47 -19.83 17.04 41.42
CA VAL A 47 -19.49 16.85 42.84
C VAL A 47 -19.35 18.20 43.57
N ARG A 48 -18.81 19.20 42.88
CA ARG A 48 -18.35 20.47 43.45
C ARG A 48 -19.08 21.65 42.83
N GLN A 49 -20.17 22.06 43.48
CA GLN A 49 -21.07 23.14 43.03
C GLN A 49 -20.52 24.56 43.29
N ASP A 50 -19.51 24.70 44.15
CA ASP A 50 -18.83 25.98 44.45
C ASP A 50 -17.81 26.39 43.37
N LEU A 51 -17.29 25.43 42.58
CA LEU A 51 -16.33 25.71 41.52
C LEU A 51 -17.01 26.46 40.36
N ARG A 52 -16.39 27.52 39.88
CA ARG A 52 -16.83 28.25 38.67
C ARG A 52 -15.86 28.00 37.52
N ILE A 53 -16.40 27.74 36.33
CA ILE A 53 -15.62 27.45 35.13
C ILE A 53 -15.93 28.47 34.05
N ILE A 54 -14.89 29.03 33.45
CA ILE A 54 -14.97 29.94 32.32
C ILE A 54 -14.25 29.28 31.15
N VAL A 55 -14.96 29.05 30.04
CA VAL A 55 -14.36 28.55 28.80
C VAL A 55 -14.32 29.69 27.80
N SER A 56 -13.12 30.15 27.45
CA SER A 56 -12.88 31.22 26.49
C SER A 56 -12.52 30.66 25.12
N SER A 57 -13.14 31.20 24.07
CA SER A 57 -12.96 30.78 22.68
C SER A 57 -13.11 31.97 21.73
N ALA A 58 -12.30 32.00 20.67
CA ALA A 58 -12.36 33.03 19.62
C ALA A 58 -13.25 32.62 18.42
N THR A 59 -13.80 31.40 18.40
CA THR A 59 -14.64 30.88 17.31
C THR A 59 -16.10 30.70 17.71
N LEU A 60 -16.98 30.53 16.73
CA LEU A 60 -18.44 30.38 16.89
C LEU A 60 -18.89 29.02 17.50
N ASP A 61 -17.98 28.19 18.00
CA ASP A 61 -18.28 26.88 18.61
C ASP A 61 -18.80 26.97 20.06
N ALA A 62 -19.23 28.15 20.52
CA ALA A 62 -19.72 28.37 21.88
C ALA A 62 -20.93 27.50 22.25
N THR A 63 -21.74 27.13 21.26
CA THR A 63 -22.88 26.21 21.43
C THR A 63 -22.43 24.80 21.83
N LEU A 64 -21.36 24.29 21.22
CA LEU A 64 -20.82 22.96 21.52
C LEU A 64 -20.37 22.87 22.99
N PHE A 65 -19.67 23.90 23.49
CA PHE A 65 -19.21 23.92 24.88
C PHE A 65 -20.37 24.06 25.87
N ARG A 66 -21.37 24.91 25.56
CA ARG A 66 -22.59 25.03 26.35
C ARG A 66 -23.28 23.68 26.48
N ASP A 67 -23.58 23.04 25.35
CA ASP A 67 -24.32 21.77 25.29
C ASP A 67 -23.53 20.63 25.99
N PHE A 68 -22.20 20.72 26.03
CA PHE A 68 -21.37 19.75 26.73
C PHE A 68 -21.41 19.87 28.26
N PHE A 69 -21.43 21.11 28.80
CA PHE A 69 -21.48 21.36 30.24
C PHE A 69 -22.90 21.43 30.78
N GLU A 70 -23.91 21.52 29.93
CA GLU A 70 -25.31 21.50 30.35
C GLU A 70 -25.65 20.13 30.96
N LEU A 71 -26.11 20.14 32.21
CA LEU A 71 -26.51 18.95 32.97
C LEU A 71 -28.04 18.87 33.13
N ASN A 72 -28.76 19.87 32.64
CA ASN A 72 -30.22 19.91 32.66
C ASN A 72 -30.80 19.04 31.54
N ASP A 73 -31.36 17.88 31.89
CA ASP A 73 -32.10 17.02 30.96
C ASP A 73 -33.57 17.45 30.78
N THR A 74 -34.02 18.52 31.46
CA THR A 74 -35.40 19.02 31.40
C THR A 74 -35.56 20.21 30.46
N SER A 75 -36.75 20.38 29.87
CA SER A 75 -37.05 21.48 28.92
C SER A 75 -37.14 22.87 29.56
N ASP A 76 -36.91 22.97 30.87
CA ASP A 76 -37.07 24.18 31.66
C ASP A 76 -35.77 25.00 31.67
N LYS A 77 -35.74 26.08 30.88
CA LYS A 77 -34.59 26.97 30.72
C LYS A 77 -34.17 27.70 32.00
N SER A 78 -35.01 27.72 33.04
CA SER A 78 -34.67 28.35 34.32
C SER A 78 -33.63 27.56 35.14
N LYS A 79 -33.41 26.30 34.78
CA LYS A 79 -32.46 25.38 35.43
C LYS A 79 -31.16 25.19 34.66
N ASP A 80 -31.00 25.90 33.54
CA ASP A 80 -29.77 25.85 32.74
C ASP A 80 -28.62 26.42 33.57
N ILE A 81 -27.54 25.65 33.67
CA ILE A 81 -26.36 26.04 34.46
C ILE A 81 -25.30 26.76 33.62
N THR A 82 -25.44 26.72 32.29
CA THR A 82 -24.46 27.29 31.36
C THR A 82 -25.01 28.51 30.61
N SER A 83 -24.16 29.51 30.40
CA SER A 83 -24.51 30.72 29.65
C SER A 83 -23.40 31.12 28.70
N ILE A 84 -23.77 31.49 27.47
CA ILE A 84 -22.82 32.02 26.48
C ILE A 84 -22.78 33.54 26.62
N ILE A 85 -21.58 34.09 26.80
CA ILE A 85 -21.34 35.54 26.81
C ILE A 85 -20.53 35.88 25.57
N SER A 86 -21.11 36.63 24.65
CA SER A 86 -20.42 37.16 23.48
C SER A 86 -19.84 38.54 23.80
N VAL A 87 -18.53 38.69 23.67
CA VAL A 87 -17.87 39.99 23.73
C VAL A 87 -17.62 40.45 22.30
N GLU A 88 -18.34 41.48 21.85
CA GLU A 88 -18.11 42.07 20.53
C GLU A 88 -16.78 42.81 20.54
N GLY A 89 -15.77 42.23 19.87
CA GLY A 89 -14.49 42.88 19.66
C GLY A 89 -14.60 43.95 18.58
N HIS A 90 -13.97 45.11 18.80
CA HIS A 90 -13.79 46.13 17.75
C HIS A 90 -12.72 45.67 16.74
N ILE A 91 -13.12 44.82 15.78
CA ILE A 91 -12.27 44.47 14.64
C ILE A 91 -12.59 45.44 13.50
N HIS A 92 -11.58 46.13 12.99
CA HIS A 92 -11.74 46.98 11.81
C HIS A 92 -12.00 46.14 10.56
N PRO A 93 -12.75 46.64 9.57
CA PRO A 93 -13.08 45.88 8.37
C PRO A 93 -11.83 45.48 7.58
N VAL A 94 -11.77 44.21 7.16
CA VAL A 94 -10.69 43.65 6.35
C VAL A 94 -11.22 43.27 4.98
N THR A 95 -10.61 43.80 3.91
CA THR A 95 -10.96 43.42 2.54
C THR A 95 -10.24 42.14 2.15
N ILE A 96 -10.97 41.14 1.64
CA ILE A 96 -10.43 39.83 1.26
C ILE A 96 -10.26 39.74 -0.25
N TYR A 97 -9.07 39.34 -0.70
CA TYR A 97 -8.75 39.08 -2.10
C TYR A 97 -8.42 37.61 -2.29
N TYR A 98 -8.91 37.03 -3.38
CA TYR A 98 -8.64 35.65 -3.80
C TYR A 98 -7.88 35.65 -5.12
N THR A 99 -7.05 34.63 -5.34
CA THR A 99 -6.47 34.40 -6.67
C THR A 99 -7.54 33.90 -7.63
N ARG A 100 -7.42 34.24 -8.92
CA ARG A 100 -8.39 33.77 -9.93
C ARG A 100 -8.19 32.29 -10.28
N ASN A 101 -6.94 31.86 -10.33
CA ASN A 101 -6.56 30.49 -10.68
C ASN A 101 -5.74 29.87 -9.54
N PRO A 102 -5.77 28.53 -9.37
CA PRO A 102 -4.91 27.82 -8.42
C PRO A 102 -3.43 28.13 -8.63
N VAL A 103 -2.70 28.32 -7.54
CA VAL A 103 -1.29 28.68 -7.55
C VAL A 103 -0.42 27.43 -7.35
N PRO A 104 0.40 27.02 -8.32
CA PRO A 104 1.24 25.82 -8.19
C PRO A 104 2.40 26.00 -7.21
N ASP A 105 2.99 27.21 -7.15
CA ASP A 105 4.04 27.57 -6.18
C ASP A 105 3.60 28.80 -5.38
N TYR A 106 3.08 28.56 -4.17
CA TYR A 106 2.63 29.63 -3.27
C TYR A 106 3.80 30.42 -2.69
N ILE A 107 5.04 29.90 -2.66
CA ILE A 107 6.22 30.61 -2.13
C ILE A 107 6.59 31.73 -3.08
N GLN A 108 6.78 31.40 -4.37
CA GLN A 108 7.06 32.41 -5.40
C GLN A 108 5.93 33.45 -5.44
N LYS A 109 4.67 33.00 -5.39
CA LYS A 109 3.53 33.92 -5.43
C LYS A 109 3.44 34.81 -4.20
N THR A 110 3.85 34.31 -3.04
CA THR A 110 3.97 35.10 -1.82
C THR A 110 4.98 36.23 -2.01
N VAL A 111 6.17 35.94 -2.55
CA VAL A 111 7.21 36.96 -2.82
C VAL A 111 6.69 38.02 -3.79
N GLU A 112 6.06 37.62 -4.89
CA GLU A 112 5.42 38.56 -5.84
C GLU A 112 4.40 39.47 -5.15
N THR A 113 3.50 38.88 -4.35
CA THR A 113 2.44 39.60 -3.65
C THR A 113 3.01 40.58 -2.62
N ILE A 114 4.08 40.20 -1.89
CA ILE A 114 4.79 41.10 -0.97
C ILE A 114 5.34 42.31 -1.73
N LEU A 115 5.98 42.09 -2.88
CA LEU A 115 6.57 43.16 -3.69
C LEU A 115 5.50 44.08 -4.29
N ASP A 116 4.35 43.53 -4.68
CA ASP A 116 3.22 44.30 -5.20
C ASP A 116 2.58 45.17 -4.11
N ILE A 117 2.36 44.61 -2.91
CA ILE A 117 1.88 45.36 -1.74
C ILE A 117 2.89 46.45 -1.37
N HIS A 118 4.19 46.13 -1.39
CA HIS A 118 5.22 47.09 -1.03
C HIS A 118 5.29 48.29 -1.99
N LYS A 119 5.06 48.09 -3.29
CA LYS A 119 5.09 49.16 -4.31
C LYS A 119 3.80 49.97 -4.38
N ASN A 120 2.65 49.33 -4.25
CA ASN A 120 1.37 49.93 -4.63
C ASN A 120 0.47 50.29 -3.44
N GLU A 121 0.70 49.70 -2.25
CA GLU A 121 -0.18 49.87 -1.09
C GLU A 121 0.38 50.83 -0.03
N GLN A 122 -0.52 51.45 0.74
CA GLN A 122 -0.21 52.42 1.80
C GLN A 122 0.66 51.83 2.94
N PRO A 123 1.30 52.66 3.78
CA PRO A 123 2.15 52.19 4.88
C PRO A 123 1.42 51.27 5.88
N GLY A 124 1.93 50.05 6.02
CA GLY A 124 1.48 49.04 6.96
C GLY A 124 2.31 47.77 6.85
N ASP A 125 2.45 47.05 7.96
CA ASP A 125 3.28 45.85 8.01
C ASP A 125 2.53 44.64 7.43
N ILE A 126 3.31 43.69 6.93
CA ILE A 126 2.82 42.49 6.24
C ILE A 126 3.04 41.28 7.14
N LEU A 127 2.00 40.50 7.38
CA LEU A 127 2.06 39.19 8.02
C LEU A 127 1.82 38.10 6.97
N VAL A 128 2.74 37.15 6.86
CA VAL A 128 2.68 36.07 5.90
C VAL A 128 2.53 34.76 6.66
N PHE A 129 1.53 33.97 6.30
CA PHE A 129 1.36 32.60 6.80
C PHE A 129 1.97 31.60 5.82
N LEU A 130 2.99 30.88 6.27
CA LEU A 130 3.61 29.74 5.59
C LEU A 130 3.52 28.47 6.46
N THR A 131 3.98 27.35 5.91
CA THR A 131 4.01 26.05 6.58
C THR A 131 5.27 25.89 7.48
N GLY A 132 5.34 24.82 8.27
CA GLY A 132 6.26 24.68 9.42
C GLY A 132 7.72 24.25 9.13
N GLN A 133 8.48 24.14 10.23
CA GLN A 133 9.94 24.12 10.45
C GLN A 133 10.95 23.41 9.54
N ASP A 134 10.65 22.30 8.84
CA ASP A 134 11.59 21.76 7.82
C ASP A 134 11.84 22.78 6.67
N GLU A 135 11.03 23.83 6.67
CA GLU A 135 11.00 25.02 5.85
C GLU A 135 11.76 26.22 6.46
N ALA A 136 12.72 26.00 7.36
CA ALA A 136 13.80 26.99 7.53
C ALA A 136 14.29 27.43 6.14
N CYS A 137 14.34 26.51 5.16
CA CYS A 137 14.56 26.82 3.75
C CYS A 137 13.44 27.61 3.04
N GLU A 138 12.14 27.51 3.32
CA GLU A 138 11.13 28.34 2.61
C GLU A 138 11.11 29.76 3.17
N VAL A 139 11.15 29.90 4.50
CA VAL A 139 11.28 31.22 5.15
C VAL A 139 12.62 31.85 4.77
N GLU A 140 13.72 31.10 4.79
CA GLU A 140 15.03 31.58 4.32
C GLU A 140 15.05 31.82 2.80
N SER A 141 14.33 31.03 1.99
CA SER A 141 14.23 31.22 0.53
C SER A 141 13.45 32.48 0.22
N VAL A 142 12.31 32.71 0.87
CA VAL A 142 11.55 33.96 0.81
C VAL A 142 12.43 35.11 1.28
N ASN A 143 13.12 34.97 2.41
CA ASN A 143 14.05 35.99 2.90
C ASN A 143 15.15 36.29 1.87
N LYS A 144 15.73 35.27 1.23
CA LYS A 144 16.81 35.40 0.24
C LYS A 144 16.29 36.05 -1.05
N GLN A 145 15.17 35.57 -1.58
CA GLN A 145 14.54 36.11 -2.79
C GLN A 145 14.09 37.55 -2.57
N LEU A 146 13.50 37.86 -1.42
CA LEU A 146 13.16 39.22 -1.04
C LEU A 146 14.41 40.09 -0.85
N PHE A 147 15.50 39.55 -0.30
CA PHE A 147 16.75 40.29 -0.14
C PHE A 147 17.40 40.59 -1.49
N GLU A 148 17.35 39.66 -2.44
CA GLU A 148 17.79 39.86 -3.82
C GLU A 148 16.91 40.88 -4.55
N ALA A 149 15.59 40.74 -4.49
CA ALA A 149 14.64 41.69 -5.06
C ALA A 149 14.74 43.09 -4.41
N ALA A 150 15.02 43.15 -3.11
CA ALA A 150 15.23 44.41 -2.39
C ALA A 150 16.52 45.13 -2.83
N LYS A 151 17.57 44.42 -3.28
CA LYS A 151 18.77 45.05 -3.85
C LYS A 151 18.45 45.80 -5.15
N ASP A 152 17.58 45.24 -5.98
CA ASP A 152 17.15 45.88 -7.23
C ASP A 152 16.25 47.10 -6.97
N LEU A 153 15.46 47.05 -5.89
CA LEU A 153 14.60 48.16 -5.46
C LEU A 153 15.36 49.34 -4.83
N ARG A 154 16.57 49.12 -4.27
CA ARG A 154 17.42 50.21 -3.71
C ARG A 154 17.83 51.28 -4.73
N LYS A 155 17.62 51.03 -6.04
CA LYS A 155 17.84 52.01 -7.12
C LYS A 155 16.68 53.00 -7.29
N LYS A 156 15.55 52.79 -6.60
CA LYS A 156 14.35 53.65 -6.62
C LYS A 156 14.10 54.18 -5.19
N GLU A 157 13.55 55.39 -5.05
CA GLU A 157 13.17 56.00 -3.76
C GLU A 157 11.98 55.27 -3.12
N VAL A 158 12.20 54.06 -2.62
CA VAL A 158 11.18 53.22 -1.96
C VAL A 158 11.66 52.85 -0.56
N ASP A 159 10.72 52.71 0.39
CA ASP A 159 10.98 52.28 1.77
C ASP A 159 11.78 50.97 1.82
N LYS A 160 12.62 50.77 2.84
CA LYS A 160 13.40 49.54 2.98
C LYS A 160 12.55 48.40 3.54
N LEU A 161 12.78 47.17 3.08
CA LEU A 161 12.14 45.98 3.64
C LEU A 161 12.90 45.48 4.88
N TRP A 162 12.17 45.28 5.99
CA TRP A 162 12.68 44.62 7.19
C TRP A 162 11.98 43.27 7.38
N ILE A 163 12.71 42.18 7.15
CA ILE A 163 12.13 40.84 7.14
C ILE A 163 12.44 40.14 8.47
N VAL A 164 11.40 39.59 9.11
CA VAL A 164 11.47 38.97 10.45
C VAL A 164 10.81 37.59 10.40
N PRO A 165 11.56 36.49 10.57
CA PRO A 165 10.98 35.15 10.65
C PRO A 165 10.35 34.88 12.03
N MET A 166 9.30 34.06 12.07
CA MET A 166 8.63 33.66 13.32
C MET A 166 8.09 32.22 13.23
N TYR A 167 8.83 31.26 13.81
CA TYR A 167 8.47 29.85 13.83
C TYR A 167 8.94 29.16 15.13
N GLY A 168 8.44 27.95 15.41
CA GLY A 168 8.50 27.34 16.75
C GLY A 168 9.89 27.09 17.31
N SER A 169 10.83 26.64 16.49
CA SER A 169 12.22 26.43 16.93
C SER A 169 13.08 27.69 16.95
N LEU A 170 12.56 28.82 16.45
CA LEU A 170 13.30 30.08 16.49
C LEU A 170 13.53 30.48 17.95
N PRO A 171 14.73 30.94 18.33
CA PRO A 171 14.97 31.53 19.63
C PRO A 171 13.95 32.58 20.07
N GLY A 172 13.51 32.54 21.33
CA GLY A 172 12.55 33.52 21.88
C GLY A 172 12.96 34.99 21.67
N PHE A 173 14.24 35.33 21.83
CA PHE A 173 14.72 36.70 21.58
C PHE A 173 14.60 37.14 20.11
N GLU A 174 14.60 36.22 19.15
CA GLU A 174 14.38 36.54 17.73
C GLU A 174 12.90 36.58 17.39
N GLN A 175 12.08 35.72 18.00
CA GLN A 175 10.63 35.83 17.92
C GLN A 175 10.14 37.20 18.45
N LEU A 176 10.79 37.72 19.51
CA LEU A 176 10.48 39.04 20.07
C LEU A 176 10.70 40.19 19.06
N LYS A 177 11.62 40.05 18.09
CA LYS A 177 11.82 41.07 17.04
C LYS A 177 10.57 41.31 16.20
N ALA A 178 9.65 40.34 16.11
CA ALA A 178 8.39 40.53 15.40
C ALA A 178 7.52 41.62 16.07
N PHE A 179 7.65 41.82 17.38
CA PHE A 179 6.87 42.78 18.18
C PHE A 179 7.49 44.17 18.23
N ASP A 180 8.75 44.33 17.80
CA ASP A 180 9.41 45.62 17.75
C ASP A 180 8.70 46.58 16.78
N SER A 181 8.72 47.87 17.12
CA SER A 181 8.14 48.92 16.28
C SER A 181 8.94 49.10 14.99
N THR A 182 8.23 49.29 13.88
CA THR A 182 8.84 49.41 12.56
C THR A 182 9.65 50.73 12.44
N PRO A 183 10.96 50.67 12.11
CA PRO A 183 11.78 51.87 11.93
C PRO A 183 11.27 52.80 10.82
N TYR A 184 11.54 54.11 10.93
CA TYR A 184 11.12 55.11 9.94
C TYR A 184 11.70 54.81 8.54
N GLY A 185 10.86 54.93 7.50
CA GLY A 185 11.23 54.63 6.11
C GLY A 185 11.44 53.14 5.83
N THR A 186 10.85 52.26 6.65
CA THR A 186 10.91 50.80 6.45
C THR A 186 9.52 50.16 6.57
N ARG A 187 9.33 49.01 5.91
CA ARG A 187 8.14 48.16 6.05
C ARG A 187 8.54 46.81 6.63
N LYS A 188 7.90 46.41 7.74
CA LYS A 188 8.17 45.12 8.38
C LYS A 188 7.37 44.01 7.69
N ILE A 189 8.04 42.90 7.40
CA ILE A 189 7.45 41.69 6.85
C ILE A 189 7.71 40.57 7.86
N VAL A 190 6.66 40.12 8.53
CA VAL A 190 6.72 38.98 9.44
C VAL A 190 6.33 37.73 8.67
N VAL A 191 7.27 36.80 8.52
CA VAL A 191 7.03 35.50 7.89
C VAL A 191 6.84 34.48 9.00
N ALA A 192 5.60 34.03 9.20
CA ALA A 192 5.20 33.25 10.35
C ALA A 192 4.54 31.91 9.96
N THR A 193 4.62 30.95 10.87
CA THR A 193 3.77 29.75 10.84
C THR A 193 2.44 30.02 11.55
N ASN A 194 1.68 28.97 11.84
CA ASN A 194 0.48 29.04 12.67
C ASN A 194 0.71 29.60 14.10
N ILE A 195 1.94 29.89 14.52
CA ILE A 195 2.22 30.55 15.81
C ILE A 195 1.65 31.97 15.86
N ALA A 196 1.58 32.66 14.72
CA ALA A 196 0.95 33.97 14.64
C ALA A 196 -0.58 33.90 14.48
N GLU A 197 -1.14 32.68 14.37
CA GLU A 197 -2.56 32.44 14.10
C GLU A 197 -3.43 32.65 15.34
N THR A 198 -2.95 32.23 16.52
CA THR A 198 -3.60 32.32 17.83
C THR A 198 -2.71 33.06 18.84
N SER A 199 -3.29 33.60 19.91
CA SER A 199 -2.58 34.14 21.09
C SER A 199 -1.68 35.39 20.98
N LEU A 200 -1.23 35.84 19.79
CA LEU A 200 -0.26 36.96 19.68
C LEU A 200 -0.70 38.11 18.78
N THR A 201 -0.83 39.33 19.32
CA THR A 201 -1.01 40.57 18.55
C THR A 201 0.32 41.14 18.13
N ILE A 202 0.64 41.09 16.83
CA ILE A 202 1.79 41.82 16.31
C ILE A 202 1.34 43.26 15.97
N PRO A 203 1.94 44.29 16.60
CA PRO A 203 1.59 45.67 16.30
C PRO A 203 2.02 46.05 14.89
N GLY A 204 1.20 46.85 14.21
CA GLY A 204 1.49 47.42 12.88
C GLY A 204 0.96 46.60 11.67
N ILE A 205 0.52 45.36 11.88
CA ILE A 205 0.01 44.49 10.80
C ILE A 205 -1.24 45.11 10.17
N THR A 206 -1.19 45.32 8.86
CA THR A 206 -2.30 45.86 8.05
C THR A 206 -2.60 44.96 6.86
N TYR A 207 -1.60 44.21 6.39
CA TYR A 207 -1.72 43.28 5.27
C TYR A 207 -1.43 41.86 5.74
N VAL A 208 -2.30 40.91 5.37
CA VAL A 208 -2.10 39.47 5.61
C VAL A 208 -1.99 38.76 4.26
N ILE A 209 -1.04 37.84 4.14
CA ILE A 209 -0.94 36.91 3.02
C ILE A 209 -1.12 35.49 3.57
N ASP A 210 -2.10 34.76 3.05
CA ASP A 210 -2.45 33.42 3.49
C ASP A 210 -2.24 32.41 2.36
N CYS A 211 -1.34 31.45 2.58
CA CYS A 211 -1.08 30.37 1.63
C CYS A 211 -2.16 29.28 1.63
N GLY A 212 -3.02 29.21 2.65
CA GLY A 212 -4.09 28.22 2.75
C GLY A 212 -3.69 26.85 3.29
N PHE A 213 -2.45 26.69 3.76
CA PHE A 213 -1.95 25.41 4.29
C PHE A 213 -1.46 25.52 5.74
N VAL A 214 -1.43 24.38 6.42
CA VAL A 214 -0.86 24.16 7.75
C VAL A 214 -0.21 22.79 7.82
N LYS A 215 0.83 22.63 8.65
CA LYS A 215 1.37 21.31 8.99
C LYS A 215 0.77 20.84 10.30
N LEU A 216 0.13 19.68 10.29
CA LEU A 216 -0.49 19.08 11.47
C LEU A 216 0.03 17.66 11.64
N ARG A 217 0.21 17.25 12.91
CA ARG A 217 0.47 15.84 13.23
C ARG A 217 -0.83 15.06 13.09
N VAL A 218 -0.79 14.00 12.30
CA VAL A 218 -1.93 13.14 12.05
C VAL A 218 -1.46 11.69 12.03
N MET A 219 -2.22 10.83 12.69
CA MET A 219 -2.05 9.40 12.68
C MET A 219 -2.67 8.83 11.40
N ASN A 220 -1.89 8.07 10.64
CA ASN A 220 -2.42 7.37 9.47
C ASN A 220 -3.20 6.12 9.92
N PRO A 221 -4.47 5.94 9.51
CA PRO A 221 -5.27 4.79 9.91
C PRO A 221 -4.76 3.44 9.36
N GLU A 222 -3.96 3.44 8.29
CA GLU A 222 -3.44 2.20 7.68
C GLU A 222 -2.20 1.67 8.40
N ASN A 223 -1.28 2.56 8.79
CA ASN A 223 -0.01 2.16 9.41
C ASN A 223 0.09 2.51 10.91
N TYR A 224 -0.90 3.22 11.46
CA TYR A 224 -1.01 3.67 12.86
C TYR A 224 0.12 4.59 13.36
N PHE A 225 1.02 5.03 12.48
CA PHE A 225 2.05 5.99 12.83
C PHE A 225 1.56 7.42 12.72
N GLU A 226 2.05 8.25 13.62
CA GLU A 226 1.89 9.69 13.55
C GLU A 226 2.96 10.28 12.62
N SER A 227 2.53 11.09 11.66
CA SER A 227 3.44 11.86 10.82
C SER A 227 2.97 13.32 10.71
N LEU A 228 3.93 14.21 10.47
CA LEU A 228 3.64 15.62 10.22
C LEU A 228 3.25 15.79 8.75
N MET A 229 1.97 16.02 8.48
CA MET A 229 1.44 16.16 7.12
C MET A 229 1.04 17.60 6.82
N LYS A 230 1.27 18.02 5.58
CA LYS A 230 0.78 19.30 5.07
C LYS A 230 -0.67 19.16 4.63
N LEU A 231 -1.56 19.91 5.27
CA LEU A 231 -3.00 19.87 5.03
C LEU A 231 -3.53 21.28 4.74
N PRO A 232 -4.63 21.41 3.98
CA PRO A 232 -5.33 22.68 3.86
C PRO A 232 -5.89 23.12 5.22
N ILE A 233 -5.98 24.43 5.43
CA ILE A 233 -6.56 25.00 6.66
C ILE A 233 -8.08 24.86 6.71
N SER A 234 -8.68 25.08 7.88
CA SER A 234 -10.13 25.22 8.02
C SER A 234 -10.60 26.65 7.70
N GLN A 235 -11.90 26.82 7.46
CA GLN A 235 -12.50 28.15 7.29
C GLN A 235 -12.33 29.00 8.56
N ALA A 236 -12.46 28.40 9.74
CA ALA A 236 -12.19 29.05 11.02
C ALA A 236 -10.74 29.56 11.11
N SER A 237 -9.76 28.73 10.76
CA SER A 237 -8.33 29.10 10.71
C SER A 237 -8.08 30.26 9.72
N ALA A 238 -8.62 30.17 8.51
CA ALA A 238 -8.52 31.23 7.50
C ALA A 238 -9.12 32.55 7.99
N GLN A 239 -10.23 32.49 8.74
CA GLN A 239 -10.87 33.67 9.33
C GLN A 239 -10.03 34.27 10.46
N GLN A 240 -9.40 33.45 11.30
CA GLN A 240 -8.47 33.91 12.32
C GLN A 240 -7.26 34.62 11.72
N ARG A 241 -6.67 34.04 10.66
CA ARG A 241 -5.56 34.65 9.90
C ARG A 241 -5.98 35.99 9.32
N THR A 242 -7.16 36.05 8.70
CA THR A 242 -7.74 37.29 8.14
C THR A 242 -7.92 38.35 9.22
N GLY A 243 -8.40 37.95 10.41
CA GLY A 243 -8.61 38.83 11.56
C GLY A 243 -7.33 39.49 12.09
N ARG A 244 -6.14 38.98 11.77
CA ARG A 244 -4.85 39.59 12.16
C ARG A 244 -4.60 40.94 11.48
N ALA A 245 -5.15 41.17 10.29
CA ALA A 245 -5.04 42.45 9.58
C ALA A 245 -5.94 43.56 10.17
N GLY A 246 -7.02 43.19 10.88
CA GLY A 246 -8.07 44.11 11.33
C GLY A 246 -7.96 44.59 12.78
N ARG A 247 -6.87 44.28 13.49
CA ARG A 247 -6.78 44.54 14.95
C ARG A 247 -6.53 45.99 15.35
N ILE A 248 -5.90 46.79 14.48
CA ILE A 248 -5.50 48.18 14.79
C ILE A 248 -6.20 49.19 13.89
N ARG A 249 -6.39 48.85 12.61
CA ARG A 249 -6.98 49.70 11.58
C ARG A 249 -7.52 48.83 10.44
N PRO A 250 -8.29 49.39 9.49
CA PRO A 250 -8.76 48.64 8.32
C PRO A 250 -7.59 48.03 7.56
N GLY A 251 -7.74 46.77 7.15
CA GLY A 251 -6.66 45.98 6.56
C GLY A 251 -7.08 45.25 5.30
N LYS A 252 -6.13 44.52 4.69
CA LYS A 252 -6.38 43.66 3.52
C LYS A 252 -5.80 42.27 3.76
N CYS A 253 -6.50 41.24 3.31
CA CYS A 253 -6.05 39.86 3.34
C CYS A 253 -5.99 39.30 1.92
N TYR A 254 -4.85 38.76 1.53
CA TYR A 254 -4.60 38.15 0.23
C TYR A 254 -4.50 36.64 0.40
N ARG A 255 -5.54 35.91 -0.03
CA ARG A 255 -5.59 34.45 -0.04
C ARG A 255 -5.04 33.96 -1.36
N LEU A 256 -4.00 33.13 -1.31
CA LEU A 256 -3.30 32.63 -2.50
C LEU A 256 -4.02 31.45 -3.19
N TYR A 257 -5.31 31.29 -2.91
CA TYR A 257 -6.19 30.26 -3.45
C TYR A 257 -7.51 30.89 -3.93
N PRO A 258 -8.17 30.27 -4.94
CA PRO A 258 -9.46 30.73 -5.42
C PRO A 258 -10.56 30.64 -4.36
N GLN A 259 -11.59 31.47 -4.53
CA GLN A 259 -12.75 31.46 -3.63
C GLN A 259 -13.46 30.10 -3.62
N GLU A 260 -13.54 29.43 -4.78
CA GLU A 260 -14.10 28.08 -4.89
C GLU A 260 -13.38 27.05 -4.01
N GLU A 261 -12.07 27.23 -3.77
CA GLU A 261 -11.30 26.35 -2.89
C GLU A 261 -11.54 26.67 -1.41
N TYR A 262 -11.80 27.94 -1.07
CA TYR A 262 -12.19 28.34 0.28
C TYR A 262 -13.51 27.68 0.71
N ASP A 263 -14.50 27.66 -0.19
CA ASP A 263 -15.82 27.09 0.08
C ASP A 263 -15.77 25.57 0.29
N LYS A 264 -14.75 24.89 -0.24
CA LYS A 264 -14.49 23.45 -0.04
C LYS A 264 -13.78 23.13 1.29
N LEU A 265 -13.20 24.12 1.97
CA LEU A 265 -12.49 23.90 3.23
C LEU A 265 -13.45 23.44 4.33
N LEU A 266 -12.95 22.61 5.24
CA LEU A 266 -13.71 22.21 6.43
C LEU A 266 -14.04 23.44 7.28
N PRO A 267 -15.23 23.53 7.90
CA PRO A 267 -15.62 24.68 8.71
C PRO A 267 -14.67 24.90 9.90
N ASN A 268 -14.36 23.82 10.62
CA ASN A 268 -13.51 23.80 11.80
C ASN A 268 -12.36 22.82 11.65
N THR A 269 -11.25 23.06 12.36
CA THR A 269 -10.11 22.15 12.41
C THR A 269 -10.48 20.90 13.21
N ILE A 270 -10.12 19.72 12.71
CA ILE A 270 -10.37 18.43 13.39
C ILE A 270 -9.58 18.40 14.72
N PRO A 271 -10.22 18.14 15.87
CA PRO A 271 -9.59 18.09 17.20
C PRO A 271 -8.43 17.10 17.30
N GLU A 272 -7.47 17.38 18.19
CA GLU A 272 -6.32 16.49 18.42
C GLU A 272 -6.71 15.09 18.90
N MET A 273 -7.76 15.01 19.74
CA MET A 273 -8.33 13.76 20.23
C MET A 273 -8.75 12.79 19.12
N GLN A 274 -9.03 13.29 17.91
CA GLN A 274 -9.48 12.47 16.78
C GLN A 274 -8.41 12.16 15.75
N ARG A 275 -7.25 12.82 15.81
CA ARG A 275 -6.19 12.72 14.80
C ARG A 275 -4.85 12.19 15.33
N LEU A 276 -4.66 12.09 16.64
CA LEU A 276 -3.39 11.65 17.26
C LEU A 276 -3.51 10.25 17.88
N ASN A 277 -2.36 9.65 18.23
CA ASN A 277 -2.28 8.42 18.99
C ASN A 277 -2.68 8.68 20.46
N LEU A 278 -3.55 7.81 20.98
CA LEU A 278 -4.17 7.98 22.29
C LEU A 278 -3.47 7.23 23.41
N ALA A 279 -2.37 6.50 23.15
CA ALA A 279 -1.68 5.69 24.16
C ALA A 279 -1.29 6.52 25.41
N ALA A 280 -0.71 7.71 25.24
CA ALA A 280 -0.34 8.56 26.37
C ALA A 280 -1.57 9.05 27.16
N VAL A 281 -2.66 9.37 26.47
CA VAL A 281 -3.92 9.84 27.08
C VAL A 281 -4.62 8.73 27.83
N ILE A 282 -4.69 7.54 27.25
CA ILE A 282 -5.31 6.37 27.89
C ILE A 282 -4.55 6.02 29.17
N LEU A 283 -3.21 6.06 29.14
CA LEU A 283 -2.36 5.86 30.31
C LEU A 283 -2.68 6.90 31.41
N LEU A 284 -2.78 8.17 31.05
CA LEU A 284 -3.14 9.24 31.98
C LEU A 284 -4.56 9.09 32.57
N LEU A 285 -5.57 8.80 31.74
CA LEU A 285 -6.95 8.60 32.20
C LEU A 285 -7.04 7.43 33.19
N LYS A 286 -6.33 6.34 32.91
CA LYS A 286 -6.25 5.19 33.82
C LYS A 286 -5.56 5.56 35.13
N ALA A 287 -4.51 6.39 35.09
CA ALA A 287 -3.81 6.87 36.28
C ALA A 287 -4.70 7.74 37.17
N LEU A 288 -5.56 8.56 36.56
CA LEU A 288 -6.59 9.36 37.24
C LEU A 288 -7.76 8.51 37.80
N GLY A 289 -7.69 7.18 37.71
CA GLY A 289 -8.73 6.28 38.23
C GLY A 289 -9.92 6.07 37.29
N ILE A 290 -9.84 6.52 36.03
CA ILE A 290 -10.91 6.31 35.05
C ILE A 290 -10.72 4.94 34.40
N HIS A 291 -11.31 3.91 35.02
CA HIS A 291 -11.20 2.54 34.52
C HIS A 291 -11.91 2.33 33.18
N ASN A 292 -13.13 2.87 33.01
CA ASN A 292 -13.86 2.76 31.75
C ASN A 292 -13.62 3.98 30.87
N VAL A 293 -12.55 3.89 30.07
CA VAL A 293 -12.13 4.95 29.15
C VAL A 293 -13.17 5.15 28.03
N LEU A 294 -13.89 4.10 27.61
CA LEU A 294 -14.92 4.18 26.56
C LEU A 294 -16.14 5.02 26.98
N ARG A 295 -16.49 5.00 28.27
CA ARG A 295 -17.61 5.79 28.83
C ARG A 295 -17.18 7.16 29.37
N PHE A 296 -15.94 7.57 29.14
CA PHE A 296 -15.52 8.91 29.53
C PHE A 296 -16.25 9.99 28.72
N ASN A 297 -16.53 11.13 29.36
CA ASN A 297 -17.24 12.25 28.74
C ASN A 297 -16.29 13.05 27.85
N TYR A 298 -16.05 12.56 26.63
CA TYR A 298 -15.30 13.29 25.61
C TYR A 298 -16.15 14.40 24.98
N LEU A 299 -15.58 15.58 24.81
CA LEU A 299 -16.18 16.65 24.00
C LEU A 299 -16.29 16.22 22.54
N SER A 300 -15.18 15.76 21.96
CA SER A 300 -15.15 15.05 20.69
C SER A 300 -14.66 13.63 20.92
N ARG A 301 -15.53 12.65 20.64
CA ARG A 301 -15.22 11.23 20.86
C ARG A 301 -14.05 10.79 19.97
N PRO A 302 -13.04 10.10 20.52
CA PRO A 302 -11.96 9.54 19.72
C PRO A 302 -12.46 8.43 18.79
N PRO A 303 -11.83 8.23 17.62
CA PRO A 303 -12.10 7.10 16.75
C PRO A 303 -11.85 5.76 17.46
N SER A 304 -12.67 4.76 17.14
CA SER A 304 -12.55 3.41 17.73
C SER A 304 -11.20 2.77 17.45
N PHE A 305 -10.68 2.89 16.22
CA PHE A 305 -9.39 2.31 15.85
C PHE A 305 -8.22 2.91 16.65
N ALA A 306 -8.22 4.23 16.88
CA ALA A 306 -7.19 4.92 17.66
C ALA A 306 -7.19 4.49 19.13
N MET A 307 -8.39 4.28 19.68
CA MET A 307 -8.58 3.77 21.04
C MET A 307 -8.08 2.32 21.20
N VAL A 308 -8.40 1.46 20.23
CA VAL A 308 -7.97 0.06 20.24
C VAL A 308 -6.45 -0.03 20.12
N GLU A 309 -5.84 0.68 19.17
CA GLU A 309 -4.38 0.66 19.01
C GLU A 309 -3.66 1.24 20.23
N GLY A 310 -4.20 2.29 20.84
CA GLY A 310 -3.66 2.85 22.08
C GLY A 310 -3.70 1.87 23.26
N LEU A 311 -4.82 1.16 23.44
CA LEU A 311 -4.95 0.11 24.47
C LEU A 311 -4.02 -1.08 24.21
N GLN A 312 -3.95 -1.55 22.96
CA GLN A 312 -3.06 -2.64 22.56
C GLN A 312 -1.59 -2.26 22.78
N SER A 313 -1.18 -1.06 22.34
CA SER A 313 0.18 -0.55 22.53
C SER A 313 0.57 -0.55 24.02
N LEU A 314 -0.31 -0.06 24.89
CA LEU A 314 -0.06 -0.05 26.34
C LEU A 314 -0.03 -1.44 26.97
N TYR A 315 -0.85 -2.37 26.48
CA TYR A 315 -0.82 -3.77 26.91
C TYR A 315 0.52 -4.42 26.56
N TYR A 316 0.97 -4.32 25.31
CA TYR A 316 2.25 -4.90 24.87
C TYR A 316 3.48 -4.21 25.48
N LEU A 317 3.38 -2.93 25.84
CA LEU A 317 4.41 -2.25 26.65
C LEU A 317 4.46 -2.77 28.11
N GLY A 318 3.45 -3.53 28.54
CA GLY A 318 3.29 -4.02 29.91
C GLY A 318 2.75 -2.97 30.88
N ALA A 319 2.23 -1.84 30.37
CA ALA A 319 1.64 -0.79 31.21
C ALA A 319 0.22 -1.18 31.69
N LEU A 320 -0.49 -2.00 30.91
CA LEU A 320 -1.82 -2.52 31.24
C LEU A 320 -1.81 -4.04 31.42
N SER A 321 -2.62 -4.53 32.35
CA SER A 321 -2.90 -5.96 32.53
C SER A 321 -3.92 -6.46 31.50
N LYS A 322 -4.14 -7.79 31.45
CA LYS A 322 -5.21 -8.42 30.66
C LYS A 322 -6.61 -7.91 31.02
N ASP A 323 -6.81 -7.46 32.25
CA ASP A 323 -8.08 -6.87 32.69
C ASP A 323 -8.21 -5.38 32.32
N GLY A 324 -7.19 -4.80 31.67
CA GLY A 324 -7.14 -3.39 31.31
C GLY A 324 -6.89 -2.46 32.50
N LEU A 325 -6.31 -2.95 33.59
CA LEU A 325 -5.89 -2.15 34.76
C LEU A 325 -4.40 -1.78 34.65
N LEU A 326 -3.97 -0.71 35.32
CA LEU A 326 -2.55 -0.34 35.36
C LEU A 326 -1.75 -1.40 36.12
N THR A 327 -0.62 -1.81 35.54
CA THR A 327 0.30 -2.74 36.19
C THR A 327 1.10 -2.05 37.28
N ASN A 328 1.43 -2.79 38.34
CA ASN A 328 2.26 -2.33 39.45
C ASN A 328 3.53 -3.19 39.50
N PRO A 329 4.74 -2.62 39.43
CA PRO A 329 5.04 -1.18 39.46
C PRO A 329 5.08 -0.48 38.10
N LEU A 330 5.25 -1.23 37.00
CA LEU A 330 5.63 -0.66 35.70
C LEU A 330 4.66 0.40 35.17
N GLY A 331 3.37 0.07 35.04
CA GLY A 331 2.36 0.98 34.49
C GLY A 331 2.18 2.25 35.31
N ILE A 332 2.23 2.14 36.65
CA ILE A 332 2.18 3.29 37.56
C ILE A 332 3.41 4.17 37.37
N GLN A 333 4.61 3.58 37.39
CA GLN A 333 5.86 4.33 37.21
C GLN A 333 5.89 5.07 35.87
N MET A 334 5.38 4.47 34.79
CA MET A 334 5.33 5.11 33.48
C MET A 334 4.52 6.42 33.46
N THR A 335 3.53 6.58 34.35
CA THR A 335 2.66 7.77 34.41
C THR A 335 3.36 9.00 35.00
N ASP A 336 4.37 8.78 35.85
CA ASP A 336 5.13 9.86 36.47
C ASP A 336 6.13 10.51 35.50
N PHE A 337 6.53 9.79 34.45
CA PHE A 337 7.44 10.31 33.43
C PHE A 337 6.69 11.22 32.44
N PRO A 338 7.21 12.43 32.16
CA PRO A 338 6.62 13.35 31.19
C PRO A 338 7.04 13.00 29.76
N LEU A 339 6.95 11.72 29.40
CA LEU A 339 7.41 11.17 28.13
C LEU A 339 6.33 10.26 27.52
N PRO A 340 6.36 10.03 26.20
CA PRO A 340 5.50 9.01 25.56
C PRO A 340 5.74 7.62 26.17
N PRO A 341 4.72 6.74 26.23
CA PRO A 341 4.82 5.41 26.85
C PRO A 341 6.01 4.57 26.35
N GLN A 342 6.34 4.61 25.05
CA GLN A 342 7.49 3.89 24.50
C GLN A 342 8.81 4.36 25.11
N HIS A 343 8.97 5.68 25.27
CA HIS A 343 10.18 6.28 25.85
C HIS A 343 10.30 5.97 27.35
N SER A 344 9.18 6.09 28.08
CA SER A 344 9.12 5.73 29.51
C SER A 344 9.48 4.26 29.73
N LYS A 345 8.96 3.35 28.89
CA LYS A 345 9.30 1.92 28.95
C LYS A 345 10.79 1.66 28.74
N THR A 346 11.39 2.26 27.71
CA THR A 346 12.82 2.14 27.43
C THR A 346 13.66 2.62 28.62
N LEU A 347 13.30 3.75 29.22
CA LEU A 347 14.02 4.32 30.36
C LEU A 347 13.88 3.47 31.64
N LEU A 348 12.73 2.83 31.86
CA LEU A 348 12.53 1.95 33.01
C LEU A 348 13.29 0.62 32.84
N CYS A 349 13.27 0.04 31.63
CA CYS A 349 13.98 -1.20 31.32
C CYS A 349 15.50 -1.05 31.26
N SER A 350 16.04 0.16 31.10
CA SER A 350 17.49 0.38 31.05
C SER A 350 18.20 -0.01 32.35
N GLY A 351 17.51 0.06 33.49
CA GLY A 351 18.06 -0.37 34.78
C GLY A 351 18.35 -1.87 34.85
N GLU A 352 17.48 -2.69 34.25
CA GLU A 352 17.66 -4.16 34.17
C GLU A 352 18.85 -4.53 33.28
N LEU A 353 19.01 -3.81 32.17
CA LEU A 353 20.04 -4.05 31.15
C LEU A 353 21.36 -3.32 31.42
N GLY A 354 21.44 -2.52 32.49
CA GLY A 354 22.66 -1.83 32.92
C GLY A 354 23.12 -0.69 32.02
N CYS A 355 22.22 -0.05 31.26
CA CYS A 355 22.52 1.00 30.28
C CYS A 355 21.75 2.31 30.52
N SER A 356 21.45 2.62 31.78
CA SER A 356 20.59 3.74 32.18
C SER A 356 21.16 5.11 31.82
N GLU A 357 22.47 5.31 31.90
CA GLU A 357 23.07 6.62 31.57
C GLU A 357 22.99 6.96 30.08
N GLU A 358 23.25 5.96 29.23
CA GLU A 358 23.22 6.09 27.78
C GLU A 358 21.79 6.29 27.28
N ILE A 359 20.84 5.49 27.77
CA ILE A 359 19.43 5.58 27.38
C ILE A 359 18.81 6.92 27.84
N ALA A 360 19.08 7.38 29.07
CA ALA A 360 18.62 8.69 29.52
C ALA A 360 19.16 9.82 28.63
N THR A 361 20.39 9.67 28.13
CA THR A 361 21.01 10.62 27.21
C THR A 361 20.36 10.57 25.82
N ILE A 362 20.16 9.38 25.26
CA ILE A 362 19.51 9.18 23.96
C ILE A 362 18.09 9.76 23.99
N ILE A 363 17.28 9.41 25.00
CA ILE A 363 15.91 9.92 25.15
C ILE A 363 15.91 11.44 25.29
N ALA A 364 16.81 12.01 26.10
CA ALA A 364 16.91 13.46 26.23
C ALA A 364 17.28 14.16 24.91
N MET A 365 18.13 13.53 24.09
CA MET A 365 18.51 14.02 22.77
C MET A 365 17.38 13.90 21.74
N LEU A 366 16.56 12.84 21.79
CA LEU A 366 15.38 12.67 20.93
C LEU A 366 14.32 13.75 21.18
N GLN A 367 14.26 14.35 22.38
CA GLN A 367 13.35 15.46 22.67
C GLN A 367 13.81 16.81 22.07
N ILE A 368 15.03 16.89 21.52
CA ILE A 368 15.57 18.10 20.92
C ILE A 368 15.36 18.08 19.41
N GLN A 369 14.70 19.12 18.91
CA GLN A 369 14.59 19.35 17.48
C GLN A 369 15.93 19.85 16.91
N ASP A 370 16.34 19.27 15.79
CA ASP A 370 17.46 19.71 14.95
C ASP A 370 18.80 19.92 15.71
N VAL A 371 19.41 18.80 16.11
CA VAL A 371 20.72 18.78 16.79
C VAL A 371 21.84 19.34 15.90
N PHE A 372 21.80 19.01 14.61
CA PHE A 372 22.75 19.50 13.60
C PHE A 372 22.16 20.72 12.89
N VAL A 373 22.92 21.82 12.86
CA VAL A 373 22.57 23.03 12.12
C VAL A 373 23.26 22.97 10.77
N ILE A 374 22.54 23.13 9.66
CA ILE A 374 23.15 23.08 8.32
C ILE A 374 22.95 24.44 7.64
N PRO A 375 23.90 25.39 7.77
CA PRO A 375 23.80 26.69 7.11
C PRO A 375 23.90 26.53 5.59
N SER A 376 23.08 27.24 4.83
CA SER A 376 23.05 27.11 3.35
C SER A 376 24.42 27.40 2.70
N ARG A 377 25.22 28.30 3.29
CA ARG A 377 26.55 28.69 2.80
C ARG A 377 27.64 27.64 3.05
N TYR A 378 27.53 26.90 4.16
CA TYR A 378 28.54 25.93 4.62
C TYR A 378 28.00 24.50 4.60
N ARG A 379 27.03 24.23 3.70
CA ARG A 379 26.32 22.96 3.65
C ARG A 379 27.26 21.75 3.55
N HIS A 380 28.25 21.83 2.67
CA HIS A 380 29.21 20.74 2.46
C HIS A 380 30.08 20.47 3.70
N GLU A 381 30.59 21.53 4.35
CA GLU A 381 31.38 21.41 5.58
C GLU A 381 30.55 20.86 6.74
N ALA A 382 29.30 21.31 6.88
CA ALA A 382 28.38 20.81 7.90
C ALA A 382 28.03 19.33 7.69
N GLU A 383 27.83 18.89 6.45
CA GLU A 383 27.58 17.47 6.12
C GLU A 383 28.82 16.60 6.41
N LEU A 384 30.04 17.09 6.13
CA LEU A 384 31.28 16.41 6.48
C LEU A 384 31.46 16.31 8.01
N MET A 385 31.19 17.38 8.75
CA MET A 385 31.25 17.35 10.22
C MET A 385 30.23 16.40 10.81
N LYS A 386 29.00 16.38 10.28
CA LYS A 386 27.98 15.41 10.69
C LYS A 386 28.42 13.97 10.44
N ARG A 387 29.07 13.70 9.30
CA ARG A 387 29.64 12.38 9.01
C ARG A 387 30.69 11.95 10.03
N ASN A 388 31.50 12.88 10.53
CA ASN A 388 32.51 12.57 11.56
C ASN A 388 31.88 12.15 12.90
N PHE A 389 30.68 12.63 13.23
CA PHE A 389 29.94 12.20 14.41
C PHE A 389 29.12 10.93 14.20
N SER A 390 28.90 10.54 12.95
CA SER A 390 28.01 9.43 12.58
C SER A 390 28.60 8.09 13.02
N VAL A 391 27.76 7.28 13.66
CA VAL A 391 28.11 5.97 14.19
C VAL A 391 27.42 4.89 13.35
N GLU A 392 28.13 3.79 13.06
CA GLU A 392 27.65 2.76 12.14
C GLU A 392 26.42 2.01 12.66
N GLU A 393 26.31 1.87 13.97
CA GLU A 393 25.24 1.19 14.69
C GLU A 393 23.90 1.95 14.62
N GLY A 394 23.93 3.25 14.31
CA GLY A 394 22.75 4.04 13.97
C GLY A 394 22.73 5.48 14.50
N ASP A 395 21.59 6.13 14.26
CA ASP A 395 21.36 7.53 14.63
C ASP A 395 21.30 7.74 16.15
N HIS A 396 20.73 6.81 16.91
CA HIS A 396 20.68 6.90 18.37
C HIS A 396 22.08 6.99 19.00
N PHE A 397 23.03 6.20 18.48
CA PHE A 397 24.43 6.26 18.91
C PHE A 397 25.14 7.53 18.41
N THR A 398 24.77 8.02 17.23
CA THR A 398 25.26 9.31 16.72
C THR A 398 24.87 10.44 17.68
N LEU A 399 23.64 10.45 18.19
CA LEU A 399 23.18 11.42 19.19
C LEU A 399 23.96 11.30 20.52
N LEU A 400 24.19 10.07 20.98
CA LEU A 400 25.00 9.80 22.17
C LEU A 400 26.46 10.28 22.00
N ASN A 401 27.03 10.06 20.82
CA ASN A 401 28.39 10.48 20.47
C ASN A 401 28.51 12.01 20.50
N VAL A 402 27.56 12.72 19.88
CA VAL A 402 27.51 14.19 19.91
C VAL A 402 27.43 14.72 21.34
N PHE A 403 26.53 14.17 22.17
CA PHE A 403 26.38 14.63 23.56
C PHE A 403 27.62 14.34 24.40
N THR A 404 28.25 13.17 24.23
CA THR A 404 29.46 12.80 24.96
C THR A 404 30.63 13.73 24.63
N ASN A 405 30.84 14.03 23.35
CA ASN A 405 31.86 14.99 22.91
C ASN A 405 31.59 16.40 23.41
N PHE A 406 30.32 16.84 23.44
CA PHE A 406 29.94 18.13 24.01
C PHE A 406 30.31 18.25 25.50
N MET A 407 30.05 17.19 26.27
CA MET A 407 30.40 17.14 27.70
C MET A 407 31.91 17.12 27.94
N GLN A 408 32.66 16.35 27.14
CA GLN A 408 34.13 16.28 27.23
C GLN A 408 34.81 17.62 26.91
N ASN A 409 34.25 18.40 25.97
CA ASN A 409 34.76 19.73 25.60
C ASN A 409 34.23 20.86 26.51
N GLY A 410 33.86 20.54 27.75
CA GLY A 410 33.50 21.51 28.78
C GLY A 410 32.27 22.37 28.44
N LYS A 411 31.34 21.87 27.63
CA LYS A 411 30.13 22.59 27.18
C LYS A 411 30.45 23.92 26.48
N SER A 412 31.54 23.96 25.71
CA SER A 412 31.98 25.16 25.02
C SER A 412 31.02 25.56 23.89
N LYS A 413 30.50 26.80 23.95
CA LYS A 413 29.71 27.38 22.86
C LYS A 413 30.51 27.49 21.56
N GLN A 414 31.80 27.82 21.65
CA GLN A 414 32.68 27.94 20.49
C GLN A 414 32.87 26.59 19.79
N TRP A 415 32.98 25.51 20.57
CA TRP A 415 33.09 24.15 20.04
C TRP A 415 31.83 23.76 19.25
N CYS A 416 30.64 24.05 19.77
CA CYS A 416 29.38 23.79 19.05
C CYS A 416 29.28 24.56 17.73
N ILE A 417 29.72 25.83 17.70
CA ILE A 417 29.72 26.63 16.47
C ILE A 417 30.64 26.01 15.41
N ASN A 418 31.86 25.64 15.80
CA ASN A 418 32.84 25.03 14.89
C ASN A 418 32.37 23.68 14.32
N HIS A 419 31.53 22.94 15.06
CA HIS A 419 31.02 21.62 14.68
C HIS A 419 29.58 21.65 14.14
N PHE A 420 29.02 22.84 13.91
CA PHE A 420 27.65 23.01 13.40
C PHE A 420 26.57 22.36 14.27
N LEU A 421 26.71 22.45 15.59
CA LEU A 421 25.78 21.88 16.58
C LEU A 421 24.94 22.95 17.27
N ASN A 422 23.70 22.60 17.60
CA ASN A 422 22.79 23.49 18.35
C ASN A 422 23.13 23.52 19.85
N TYR A 423 23.92 24.52 20.26
CA TYR A 423 24.34 24.71 21.67
C TYR A 423 23.16 24.75 22.65
N ARG A 424 22.08 25.47 22.32
CA ARG A 424 20.92 25.61 23.21
C ARG A 424 20.16 24.29 23.33
N GLY A 425 20.03 23.58 22.21
CA GLY A 425 19.46 22.23 22.19
C GLY A 425 20.22 21.29 23.11
N LEU A 426 21.56 21.29 23.04
CA LEU A 426 22.41 20.44 23.88
C LEU A 426 22.34 20.80 25.37
N CYS A 427 22.33 22.09 25.73
CA CYS A 427 22.11 22.51 27.11
C CYS A 427 20.74 22.08 27.64
N ARG A 428 19.70 22.16 26.79
CA ARG A 428 18.35 21.68 27.15
C ARG A 428 18.33 20.17 27.31
N ALA A 429 18.97 19.40 26.41
CA ALA A 429 19.12 17.95 26.54
C ALA A 429 19.78 17.58 27.86
N GLN A 430 20.80 18.33 28.29
CA GLN A 430 21.44 18.10 29.59
C GLN A 430 20.45 18.31 30.74
N ALA A 431 19.68 19.40 30.74
CA ALA A 431 18.68 19.65 31.76
C ALA A 431 17.60 18.55 31.81
N ILE A 432 17.12 18.08 30.65
CA ILE A 432 16.17 16.96 30.55
C ILE A 432 16.81 15.68 31.10
N ARG A 433 18.04 15.36 30.68
CA ARG A 433 18.78 14.18 31.16
C ARG A 433 18.91 14.19 32.69
N ASP A 434 19.29 15.32 33.27
CA ASP A 434 19.47 15.45 34.72
C ASP A 434 18.12 15.27 35.46
N GLN A 435 17.01 15.76 34.88
CA GLN A 435 15.66 15.49 35.39
C GLN A 435 15.28 14.02 35.29
N LEU A 436 15.54 13.36 34.16
CA LEU A 436 15.24 11.93 33.96
C LEU A 436 16.05 11.05 34.93
N LEU A 437 17.34 11.35 35.13
CA LEU A 437 18.17 10.66 36.13
C LEU A 437 17.65 10.89 37.56
N GLY A 438 17.13 12.09 37.86
CA GLY A 438 16.46 12.38 39.12
C GLY A 438 15.22 11.50 39.34
N LEU A 439 14.38 11.34 38.31
CA LEU A 439 13.21 10.46 38.36
C LEU A 439 13.59 8.98 38.50
N LEU A 440 14.64 8.52 37.81
CA LEU A 440 15.14 7.15 37.97
C LEU A 440 15.61 6.86 39.41
N ARG A 441 16.30 7.83 40.04
CA ARG A 441 16.68 7.72 41.47
C ARG A 441 15.45 7.67 42.37
N HIS A 442 14.44 8.48 42.09
CA HIS A 442 13.20 8.51 42.85
C HIS A 442 12.48 7.15 42.84
N HIS A 443 12.48 6.46 41.69
CA HIS A 443 11.88 5.14 41.54
C HIS A 443 12.82 3.97 41.88
N ASN A 444 13.99 4.22 42.48
CA ASN A 444 14.99 3.23 42.88
C ASN A 444 15.55 2.36 41.72
N ILE A 445 15.69 2.94 40.52
CA ILE A 445 16.25 2.25 39.36
C ILE A 445 17.76 2.47 39.32
N PRO A 446 18.58 1.40 39.15
CA PRO A 446 20.03 1.53 39.17
C PRO A 446 20.54 2.35 37.98
N ILE A 447 21.39 3.34 38.29
CA ILE A 447 22.10 4.13 37.29
C ILE A 447 23.45 3.47 37.06
N LYS A 448 23.58 2.80 35.91
CA LYS A 448 24.80 2.13 35.45
C LYS A 448 25.09 2.57 34.02
N SER A 449 26.38 2.61 33.67
CA SER A 449 26.87 2.86 32.31
C SER A 449 27.36 1.57 31.68
N CYS A 450 27.06 1.36 30.40
CA CYS A 450 27.52 0.18 29.67
C CYS A 450 29.03 0.21 29.36
N LYS A 451 29.73 1.32 29.61
CA LYS A 451 31.19 1.45 29.41
C LYS A 451 32.02 0.52 30.28
N GLU A 452 31.49 0.09 31.42
CA GLU A 452 32.18 -0.82 32.35
C GLU A 452 32.14 -2.28 31.88
N ASN A 453 31.13 -2.67 31.07
CA ASN A 453 30.91 -4.05 30.63
C ASN A 453 31.18 -4.29 29.13
N GLY A 454 31.33 -3.24 28.32
CA GLY A 454 31.69 -3.33 26.89
C GLY A 454 30.57 -3.76 25.93
N GLU A 455 29.36 -4.04 26.43
CA GLU A 455 28.23 -4.53 25.60
C GLU A 455 27.35 -3.38 25.07
N LEU A 456 27.73 -2.80 23.92
CA LEU A 456 26.91 -1.83 23.17
C LEU A 456 25.52 -2.38 22.78
N ASN A 457 25.41 -3.71 22.63
CA ASN A 457 24.16 -4.40 22.30
C ASN A 457 23.07 -4.22 23.38
N SER A 458 23.43 -3.95 24.64
CA SER A 458 22.47 -3.73 25.72
C SER A 458 21.64 -2.45 25.51
N VAL A 459 22.22 -1.42 24.88
CA VAL A 459 21.49 -0.19 24.49
C VAL A 459 20.47 -0.49 23.39
N LEU A 460 20.87 -1.22 22.34
CA LEU A 460 19.98 -1.61 21.25
C LEU A 460 18.84 -2.52 21.71
N ARG A 461 19.13 -3.53 22.53
CA ARG A 461 18.12 -4.40 23.15
C ARG A 461 17.13 -3.61 24.00
N CYS A 462 17.62 -2.57 24.71
CA CYS A 462 16.75 -1.67 25.47
C CYS A 462 15.83 -0.87 24.55
N LEU A 463 16.36 -0.31 23.45
CA LEU A 463 15.54 0.38 22.43
C LEU A 463 14.49 -0.56 21.82
N VAL A 464 14.84 -1.82 21.54
CA VAL A 464 13.88 -2.83 21.06
C VAL A 464 12.75 -3.06 22.07
N LYS A 465 13.03 -3.14 23.39
CA LYS A 465 11.98 -3.32 24.41
C LYS A 465 10.93 -2.20 24.44
N GLY A 466 11.27 -0.96 24.09
CA GLY A 466 10.30 0.14 24.07
C GLY A 466 9.71 0.45 22.69
N PHE A 467 10.50 0.31 21.63
CA PHE A 467 10.11 0.64 20.26
C PHE A 467 9.83 -0.59 19.39
N PHE A 468 9.51 -1.73 20.00
CA PHE A 468 9.29 -3.02 19.31
C PHE A 468 8.28 -2.93 18.15
N SER A 469 7.28 -2.04 18.23
CA SER A 469 6.26 -1.83 17.18
C SER A 469 6.80 -1.10 15.95
N GLN A 470 7.93 -0.39 16.08
CA GLN A 470 8.57 0.43 15.05
C GLN A 470 9.79 -0.26 14.45
N ALA A 471 9.62 -1.52 14.06
CA ALA A 471 10.65 -2.30 13.38
C ALA A 471 10.35 -2.44 11.88
N ALA A 472 11.40 -2.36 11.06
CA ALA A 472 11.32 -2.48 9.62
C ALA A 472 12.48 -3.33 9.06
N TYR A 473 12.24 -3.98 7.92
CA TYR A 473 13.24 -4.77 7.21
C TYR A 473 13.50 -4.23 5.82
N TYR A 474 14.73 -4.39 5.32
CA TYR A 474 15.11 -3.94 4.00
C TYR A 474 14.56 -4.89 2.94
N HIS A 475 13.64 -4.38 2.12
CA HIS A 475 12.95 -5.14 1.10
C HIS A 475 13.69 -5.06 -0.24
N TYR A 476 13.52 -6.06 -1.10
CA TYR A 476 14.20 -6.12 -2.41
C TYR A 476 13.78 -5.00 -3.37
N SER A 477 12.69 -4.29 -3.08
CA SER A 477 12.28 -3.08 -3.81
C SER A 477 13.24 -1.89 -3.61
N GLY A 478 14.11 -1.95 -2.60
CA GLY A 478 15.01 -0.86 -2.21
C GLY A 478 14.45 0.07 -1.13
N ASP A 479 13.26 -0.24 -0.61
CA ASP A 479 12.62 0.47 0.50
C ASP A 479 12.64 -0.41 1.78
N TYR A 480 12.44 0.22 2.94
CA TYR A 480 12.25 -0.46 4.21
C TYR A 480 10.76 -0.73 4.44
N VAL A 481 10.40 -1.96 4.79
CA VAL A 481 9.01 -2.38 5.00
C VAL A 481 8.78 -2.64 6.47
N THR A 482 7.72 -2.06 7.05
CA THR A 482 7.33 -2.32 8.44
C THR A 482 6.84 -3.74 8.63
N ILE A 483 7.13 -4.35 9.78
CA ILE A 483 6.72 -5.74 10.04
C ILE A 483 5.20 -5.86 10.16
N ARG A 484 4.57 -4.90 10.85
CA ARG A 484 3.11 -4.77 10.93
C ARG A 484 2.64 -3.90 9.76
N ASN A 485 1.61 -4.36 9.05
CA ASN A 485 0.94 -3.69 7.92
C ASN A 485 1.76 -3.54 6.61
N GLU A 486 2.98 -4.07 6.54
CA GLU A 486 3.82 -4.11 5.33
C GLU A 486 3.93 -2.77 4.58
N HIS A 487 4.06 -1.67 5.32
CA HIS A 487 4.11 -0.34 4.72
C HIS A 487 5.54 0.02 4.32
N HIS A 488 5.69 0.63 3.14
CA HIS A 488 7.00 0.98 2.57
C HIS A 488 7.44 2.38 2.98
N PHE A 489 8.68 2.48 3.49
CA PHE A 489 9.33 3.74 3.86
C PHE A 489 10.75 3.82 3.31
N LYS A 490 11.20 5.05 3.04
CA LYS A 490 12.61 5.32 2.75
C LYS A 490 13.35 5.70 4.03
N ILE A 491 14.66 5.51 4.08
CA ILE A 491 15.46 6.10 5.16
C ILE A 491 15.58 7.61 4.91
N TYR A 492 15.43 8.41 5.98
CA TYR A 492 15.69 9.83 5.93
C TYR A 492 17.12 10.10 5.42
N LYS A 493 17.25 10.95 4.39
CA LYS A 493 18.53 11.20 3.70
C LYS A 493 19.66 11.66 4.62
N GLY A 494 19.32 12.28 5.75
CA GLY A 494 20.27 12.73 6.76
C GLY A 494 20.62 11.70 7.84
N SER A 495 20.15 10.45 7.74
CA SER A 495 20.50 9.38 8.69
C SER A 495 21.94 8.90 8.48
N ALA A 496 22.61 8.52 9.58
CA ALA A 496 23.94 7.91 9.58
C ALA A 496 24.00 6.62 8.75
N ILE A 497 22.88 5.88 8.67
CA ILE A 497 22.79 4.64 7.89
C ILE A 497 23.01 4.88 6.40
N MET A 498 22.66 6.07 5.89
CA MET A 498 22.88 6.44 4.49
C MET A 498 24.36 6.54 4.11
N TYR A 499 25.27 6.63 5.09
CA TYR A 499 26.72 6.65 4.85
C TYR A 499 27.34 5.25 4.76
N LYS A 500 26.57 4.19 5.06
CA LYS A 500 27.06 2.81 4.97
C LYS A 500 27.17 2.36 3.51
N ARG A 501 28.15 1.49 3.26
CA ARG A 501 28.31 0.82 1.95
C ARG A 501 27.22 -0.21 1.68
N GLU A 502 26.74 -0.87 2.74
CA GLU A 502 25.68 -1.87 2.69
C GLU A 502 24.53 -1.47 3.61
N PHE A 503 23.30 -1.57 3.09
CA PHE A 503 22.10 -1.26 3.85
C PHE A 503 21.78 -2.38 4.85
N PRO A 504 21.56 -2.07 6.14
CA PRO A 504 21.25 -3.06 7.16
C PRO A 504 19.90 -3.71 6.87
N LYS A 505 19.82 -5.03 7.04
CA LYS A 505 18.62 -5.83 6.75
C LYS A 505 17.46 -5.53 7.69
N TRP A 506 17.73 -5.22 8.95
CA TRP A 506 16.72 -4.98 9.98
C TRP A 506 17.07 -3.73 10.75
N VAL A 507 16.07 -2.89 10.98
CA VAL A 507 16.21 -1.61 11.66
C VAL A 507 15.03 -1.34 12.57
N ILE A 508 15.28 -0.52 13.60
CA ILE A 508 14.27 0.11 14.43
C ILE A 508 14.31 1.62 14.19
N PHE A 509 13.15 2.27 14.22
CA PHE A 509 13.02 3.71 14.02
C PHE A 509 12.17 4.34 15.13
N THR A 510 12.35 5.64 15.37
CA THR A 510 11.60 6.35 16.42
C THR A 510 10.52 7.26 15.84
N GLU A 511 10.81 7.97 14.74
CA GLU A 511 9.89 8.92 14.11
C GLU A 511 9.59 8.55 12.65
N VAL A 512 8.34 8.81 12.24
CA VAL A 512 7.87 8.63 10.86
C VAL A 512 7.57 10.00 10.25
N LEU A 513 8.27 10.30 9.16
CA LEU A 513 7.94 11.40 8.24
C LEU A 513 7.03 10.84 7.13
N GLN A 514 6.42 11.72 6.32
CA GLN A 514 5.43 11.35 5.31
C GLN A 514 5.82 10.11 4.46
N ASP A 515 7.04 10.07 3.91
CA ASP A 515 7.53 8.95 3.10
C ASP A 515 8.82 8.32 3.65
N SER A 516 9.26 8.70 4.85
CA SER A 516 10.57 8.28 5.36
C SER A 516 10.64 8.10 6.86
N ILE A 517 11.47 7.15 7.31
CA ILE A 517 11.74 6.91 8.72
C ILE A 517 12.99 7.66 9.19
N ARG A 518 12.94 8.19 10.41
CA ARG A 518 14.00 8.97 11.06
C ARG A 518 14.43 8.30 12.36
N ASP A 519 15.67 8.62 12.77
CA ASP A 519 16.33 8.11 13.97
C ASP A 519 16.39 6.59 13.96
N VAL A 520 17.17 6.06 13.00
CA VAL A 520 17.20 4.64 12.67
C VAL A 520 18.41 3.96 13.31
N SER A 521 18.21 2.80 13.91
CA SER A 521 19.29 1.96 14.47
C SER A 521 19.20 0.52 13.96
N VAL A 522 20.37 -0.10 13.79
CA VAL A 522 20.47 -1.48 13.31
C VAL A 522 20.10 -2.45 14.42
N ILE A 523 19.28 -3.45 14.12
CA ILE A 523 18.87 -4.48 15.08
C ILE A 523 19.06 -5.88 14.49
N GLU A 524 19.17 -6.87 15.37
CA GLU A 524 19.09 -8.28 15.01
C GLU A 524 17.62 -8.75 15.11
N PRO A 525 17.10 -9.52 14.12
CA PRO A 525 15.72 -10.00 14.15
C PRO A 525 15.44 -10.92 15.35
N GLU A 526 16.47 -11.58 15.89
CA GLU A 526 16.37 -12.45 17.06
C GLU A 526 15.87 -11.73 18.31
N TRP A 527 16.22 -10.45 18.45
CA TRP A 527 15.87 -9.67 19.65
C TRP A 527 14.38 -9.36 19.71
N LEU A 528 13.68 -9.30 18.58
CA LEU A 528 12.26 -8.94 18.52
C LEU A 528 11.39 -9.99 19.23
N TYR A 529 11.56 -11.27 18.90
CA TYR A 529 10.79 -12.36 19.52
C TYR A 529 11.35 -12.77 20.90
N GLN A 530 12.65 -12.56 21.18
CA GLN A 530 13.22 -12.84 22.49
C GLN A 530 12.77 -11.84 23.56
N LEU A 531 12.71 -10.55 23.22
CA LEU A 531 12.41 -9.48 24.17
C LEU A 531 10.92 -9.21 24.31
N VAL A 532 10.14 -9.43 23.24
CA VAL A 532 8.69 -9.20 23.22
C VAL A 532 7.96 -10.40 22.57
N PRO A 533 7.98 -11.59 23.20
CA PRO A 533 7.34 -12.80 22.65
C PRO A 533 5.82 -12.69 22.56
N GLU A 534 5.21 -11.79 23.34
CA GLU A 534 3.75 -11.55 23.30
C GLU A 534 3.31 -10.80 22.02
N TYR A 535 4.24 -10.13 21.34
CA TYR A 535 3.97 -9.36 20.12
C TYR A 535 4.54 -10.03 18.87
N TYR A 536 5.70 -10.68 18.98
CA TYR A 536 6.38 -11.37 17.88
C TYR A 536 6.48 -12.87 18.13
N GLU A 537 5.88 -13.66 17.22
CA GLU A 537 6.05 -15.11 17.18
C GLU A 537 6.96 -15.53 16.02
N PHE A 538 7.84 -16.51 16.27
CA PHE A 538 8.75 -17.05 15.26
C PHE A 538 8.13 -18.31 14.62
N GLY A 539 7.74 -18.24 13.34
CA GLY A 539 7.21 -19.40 12.61
C GLY A 539 6.87 -19.10 11.14
N THR A 540 6.82 -20.15 10.30
CA THR A 540 6.14 -20.09 8.99
C THR A 540 4.62 -20.10 9.21
N GLN A 541 3.83 -19.45 8.34
CA GLN A 541 2.36 -19.39 8.46
C GLN A 541 1.69 -20.77 8.62
N ALA A 542 2.34 -21.86 8.18
CA ALA A 542 1.90 -23.24 8.38
C ALA A 542 2.13 -23.78 9.80
N SER A 543 3.21 -23.36 10.47
CA SER A 543 3.55 -23.78 11.84
C SER A 543 2.67 -23.12 12.89
N THR A 544 2.33 -21.83 12.73
CA THR A 544 1.39 -21.13 13.61
C THR A 544 -0.04 -21.68 13.50
N ALA A 545 -0.46 -22.14 12.32
CA ALA A 545 -1.73 -22.87 12.16
C ALA A 545 -1.71 -24.25 12.86
N ALA A 546 -0.58 -24.96 12.85
CA ALA A 546 -0.45 -26.29 13.46
C ALA A 546 -0.38 -26.24 15.01
N THR A 547 0.27 -25.23 15.59
CA THR A 547 0.32 -25.02 17.05
C THR A 547 -1.07 -24.59 17.58
N PHE A 548 -1.84 -23.84 16.79
CA PHE A 548 -3.23 -23.48 17.11
C PHE A 548 -4.19 -24.69 17.08
N PHE A 549 -4.02 -25.61 16.14
CA PHE A 549 -4.83 -26.83 16.07
C PHE A 549 -4.53 -27.81 17.21
N THR A 550 -3.30 -27.86 17.70
CA THR A 550 -2.91 -28.73 18.83
C THR A 550 -3.23 -28.11 20.19
N GLY A 551 -3.21 -26.79 20.33
CA GLY A 551 -3.62 -26.07 21.55
C GLY A 551 -5.15 -26.02 21.78
N CYS A 552 -5.95 -26.00 20.71
CA CYS A 552 -7.42 -26.07 20.82
C CYS A 552 -7.93 -27.47 21.21
N LEU A 553 -7.21 -28.54 20.87
CA LEU A 553 -7.63 -29.91 21.21
C LEU A 553 -7.36 -30.28 22.68
N PHE A 554 -6.41 -29.62 23.36
CA PHE A 554 -6.17 -29.84 24.79
C PHE A 554 -7.02 -28.96 25.72
N SER A 555 -7.61 -27.87 25.23
CA SER A 555 -8.51 -27.01 26.03
C SER A 555 -9.99 -27.38 25.88
N ALA A 556 -10.38 -28.09 24.82
CA ALA A 556 -11.77 -28.51 24.60
C ALA A 556 -12.18 -29.80 25.33
N GLN A 557 -11.23 -30.63 25.80
CA GLN A 557 -11.55 -31.86 26.54
C GLN A 557 -11.50 -31.75 28.07
N ALA A 558 -10.91 -30.68 28.62
CA ALA A 558 -10.85 -30.47 30.08
C ALA A 558 -12.06 -29.73 30.67
N VAL A 559 -12.90 -29.10 29.84
CA VAL A 559 -14.04 -28.28 30.30
C VAL A 559 -15.38 -29.04 30.36
N CYS A 560 -15.44 -30.31 29.89
CA CYS A 560 -16.67 -31.10 29.90
C CYS A 560 -16.77 -32.16 31.02
N ILE A 561 -15.84 -32.24 31.98
CA ILE A 561 -15.92 -33.23 33.09
C ILE A 561 -15.85 -32.61 34.51
N ALA A 562 -15.58 -31.31 34.67
CA ALA A 562 -15.45 -30.69 36.00
C ALA A 562 -16.61 -29.74 36.38
N CYS A 563 -17.82 -29.96 35.85
CA CYS A 563 -19.05 -29.27 36.27
C CYS A 563 -20.03 -30.25 36.93
N SER A 564 -19.55 -31.01 37.90
CA SER A 564 -20.39 -31.56 38.96
C SER A 564 -19.53 -31.78 40.19
N GLU A 565 -19.99 -31.25 41.32
CA GLU A 565 -19.50 -31.44 42.69
C GLU A 565 -18.60 -30.35 43.30
N LYS A 566 -19.13 -29.84 44.42
CA LYS A 566 -18.49 -29.15 45.56
C LYS A 566 -18.39 -27.63 45.50
N ALA A 567 -19.52 -27.03 45.87
CA ALA A 567 -19.54 -25.93 46.83
C ALA A 567 -18.98 -26.40 48.20
N SER A 568 -18.02 -25.65 48.77
CA SER A 568 -17.82 -25.36 50.21
C SER A 568 -16.38 -24.90 50.48
N GLU A 569 -16.23 -23.73 51.11
CA GLU A 569 -15.10 -23.24 51.94
C GLU A 569 -13.66 -23.32 51.35
N ILE A 570 -12.83 -22.26 51.38
CA ILE A 570 -11.83 -22.06 52.44
C ILE A 570 -11.14 -20.68 52.25
N GLN A 571 -11.32 -19.81 53.25
CA GLN A 571 -10.30 -19.03 53.98
C GLN A 571 -9.28 -18.13 53.23
N CYS A 572 -9.55 -16.82 53.30
CA CYS A 572 -8.57 -15.74 53.27
C CYS A 572 -7.50 -15.90 54.37
N ARG A 573 -6.22 -15.77 54.00
CA ARG A 573 -5.14 -15.39 54.94
C ARG A 573 -4.18 -14.36 54.31
N GLN A 574 -4.26 -13.15 54.89
CA GLN A 574 -3.21 -12.21 55.26
C GLN A 574 -1.95 -12.06 54.37
N VAL A 575 -1.80 -10.88 53.75
CA VAL A 575 -0.54 -10.11 53.79
C VAL A 575 -0.82 -8.60 53.98
N SER A 576 -0.33 -8.12 55.13
CA SER A 576 -0.09 -6.76 55.65
C SER A 576 -0.67 -5.49 54.98
N GLN A 577 -1.52 -4.82 55.76
CA GLN A 577 -1.72 -3.37 55.75
C GLN A 577 -0.47 -2.66 56.30
N ASN A 578 -0.01 -1.60 55.61
CA ASN A 578 0.52 -0.39 56.27
C ASN A 578 0.80 0.74 55.26
N ARG A 579 -0.24 1.53 54.97
CA ARG A 579 -0.26 2.99 54.75
C ARG A 579 -1.66 3.37 54.27
N PHE A 580 -2.12 4.59 54.58
CA PHE A 580 -3.48 5.12 54.42
C PHE A 580 -4.46 4.83 55.57
N LYS A 581 -4.23 5.49 56.72
CA LYS A 581 -5.29 5.88 57.65
C LYS A 581 -5.55 7.37 57.48
N ASN A 582 -6.82 7.70 57.19
CA ASN A 582 -7.51 9.00 57.32
C ASN A 582 -8.11 9.53 56.00
N CYS A 583 -9.20 8.92 55.54
CA CYS A 583 -10.31 9.65 54.91
C CYS A 583 -11.56 8.76 54.89
N GLN A 584 -12.57 9.05 55.72
CA GLN A 584 -13.81 8.25 55.82
C GLN A 584 -14.76 8.41 54.62
N VAL A 585 -14.44 9.26 53.65
CA VAL A 585 -15.25 9.49 52.43
C VAL A 585 -15.00 8.41 51.35
N LEU A 586 -13.84 7.75 51.37
CA LEU A 586 -13.48 6.71 50.38
C LEU A 586 -14.17 5.35 50.64
N LYS A 587 -14.71 5.11 51.85
CA LYS A 587 -15.43 3.86 52.17
C LYS A 587 -16.81 3.77 51.52
N VAL A 588 -17.46 4.90 51.30
CA VAL A 588 -18.78 4.95 50.62
C VAL A 588 -18.61 4.76 49.11
N TRP A 589 -17.50 5.25 48.55
CA TRP A 589 -17.14 5.04 47.15
C TRP A 589 -16.79 3.58 46.83
N TRP A 590 -16.11 2.88 47.75
CA TRP A 590 -15.71 1.48 47.55
C TRP A 590 -16.89 0.50 47.63
N LEU A 591 -17.91 0.78 48.46
CA LEU A 591 -19.05 -0.12 48.67
C LEU A 591 -20.21 0.09 47.67
N CYS A 592 -20.31 1.25 47.01
CA CYS A 592 -21.43 1.54 46.10
C CYS A 592 -21.18 1.11 44.63
N GLN A 593 -19.96 0.68 44.27
CA GLN A 593 -19.63 0.23 42.91
C GLN A 593 -19.75 -1.29 42.69
N GLN A 594 -19.95 -2.10 43.74
CA GLN A 594 -19.99 -3.56 43.62
C GLN A 594 -21.36 -4.16 43.27
N SER A 595 -22.44 -3.39 43.17
CA SER A 595 -23.79 -3.93 42.97
C SER A 595 -24.38 -3.76 41.56
N LEU A 596 -23.62 -3.27 40.58
CA LEU A 596 -24.10 -3.07 39.20
C LEU A 596 -23.02 -3.40 38.14
N PHE A 597 -22.26 -4.49 38.29
CA PHE A 597 -21.28 -4.88 37.27
C PHE A 597 -21.08 -6.40 37.19
N VAL A 598 -21.89 -7.05 36.37
CA VAL A 598 -21.53 -8.23 35.55
C VAL A 598 -22.31 -8.03 34.23
N ASP A 599 -21.75 -8.43 33.10
CA ASP A 599 -22.33 -8.34 31.74
C ASP A 599 -21.93 -7.12 30.89
N GLY A 600 -20.61 -6.92 30.74
CA GLY A 600 -20.03 -6.21 29.61
C GLY A 600 -18.83 -6.99 29.05
N PRO A 601 -18.57 -6.97 27.74
CA PRO A 601 -17.45 -7.71 27.15
C PRO A 601 -16.10 -7.22 27.71
N GLY A 602 -15.29 -8.13 28.24
CA GLY A 602 -13.94 -7.86 28.74
C GLY A 602 -12.90 -7.64 27.64
N LEU A 603 -11.66 -7.28 28.00
CA LEU A 603 -10.58 -7.06 27.02
C LEU A 603 -10.33 -8.29 26.14
N ASP A 604 -10.51 -9.49 26.67
CA ASP A 604 -10.42 -10.76 25.92
C ASP A 604 -11.45 -10.85 24.79
N TYR A 605 -12.63 -10.22 24.91
CA TYR A 605 -13.60 -10.14 23.81
C TYR A 605 -13.05 -9.28 22.66
N PHE A 606 -12.30 -8.21 22.96
CA PHE A 606 -11.71 -7.33 21.95
C PHE A 606 -10.42 -7.92 21.35
N ILE A 607 -9.61 -8.58 22.18
CA ILE A 607 -8.40 -9.29 21.74
C ILE A 607 -8.77 -10.51 20.88
N SER A 608 -9.75 -11.32 21.28
CA SER A 608 -10.21 -12.49 20.51
C SER A 608 -10.92 -12.13 19.20
N LYS A 609 -11.57 -10.96 19.11
CA LYS A 609 -12.11 -10.44 17.86
C LYS A 609 -11.01 -9.91 16.94
N ALA A 610 -9.99 -9.26 17.48
CA ALA A 610 -8.84 -8.78 16.74
C ALA A 610 -7.90 -9.90 16.25
N SER A 611 -7.78 -11.01 17.00
CA SER A 611 -7.01 -12.18 16.58
C SER A 611 -7.78 -13.13 15.64
N ASN A 612 -9.13 -13.10 15.66
CA ASN A 612 -9.97 -13.77 14.66
C ASN A 612 -10.24 -12.94 13.40
N GLU A 613 -9.99 -11.62 13.43
CA GLU A 613 -10.02 -10.78 12.23
C GLU A 613 -8.68 -10.83 11.52
N ARG A 614 -8.48 -11.89 10.72
CA ARG A 614 -8.00 -11.61 9.36
C ARG A 614 -9.00 -10.60 8.81
N LEU A 615 -8.62 -9.32 8.75
CA LEU A 615 -9.36 -8.27 8.06
C LEU A 615 -9.48 -8.69 6.59
N SER A 616 -10.50 -9.51 6.32
CA SER A 616 -11.26 -9.43 5.09
C SER A 616 -11.55 -7.96 4.90
N LYS A 617 -10.87 -7.37 3.92
CA LYS A 617 -11.08 -6.03 3.37
C LYS A 617 -12.45 -5.49 3.76
N VAL A 618 -12.49 -4.48 4.62
CA VAL A 618 -13.68 -3.64 4.75
C VAL A 618 -13.77 -2.85 3.45
N ILE A 619 -14.40 -3.47 2.45
CA ILE A 619 -15.02 -2.77 1.33
C ILE A 619 -16.08 -1.87 1.98
N PRO A 620 -16.12 -0.56 1.69
CA PRO A 620 -17.17 0.30 2.21
C PRO A 620 -18.53 -0.33 1.89
N ARG A 621 -19.48 -0.27 2.83
CA ARG A 621 -20.88 -0.60 2.55
C ARG A 621 -21.32 0.33 1.42
N VAL A 622 -21.35 -0.22 0.21
CA VAL A 622 -21.92 0.44 -0.95
C VAL A 622 -23.39 0.58 -0.62
N GLU A 623 -23.85 1.83 -0.46
CA GLU A 623 -25.26 2.16 -0.29
C GLU A 623 -26.08 1.42 -1.35
N GLU A 624 -27.24 0.89 -0.95
CA GLU A 624 -28.17 0.08 -1.77
C GLU A 624 -28.10 0.45 -3.25
N MET A 625 -27.37 -0.35 -4.04
CA MET A 625 -27.27 -0.16 -5.47
C MET A 625 -28.49 -0.80 -6.13
N ASP A 626 -29.27 0.00 -6.83
CA ASP A 626 -30.15 -0.47 -7.90
C ASP A 626 -29.37 -1.44 -8.81
N GLU A 627 -30.00 -2.57 -9.17
CA GLU A 627 -29.46 -3.61 -10.06
C GLU A 627 -28.89 -2.99 -11.35
N SER A 628 -27.56 -2.81 -11.41
CA SER A 628 -26.91 -2.11 -12.52
C SER A 628 -26.44 -3.11 -13.56
N LEU A 629 -26.80 -2.88 -14.83
CA LEU A 629 -26.55 -3.79 -15.93
C LEU A 629 -25.15 -3.58 -16.55
N ILE A 630 -24.39 -4.66 -16.73
CA ILE A 630 -23.03 -4.65 -17.27
C ILE A 630 -22.93 -5.44 -18.58
N LYS A 631 -22.20 -4.90 -19.56
CA LYS A 631 -21.80 -5.61 -20.78
C LYS A 631 -20.28 -5.71 -20.89
N PHE A 632 -19.77 -6.93 -21.12
CA PHE A 632 -18.37 -7.16 -21.49
C PHE A 632 -18.20 -7.25 -23.01
N ILE A 633 -17.18 -6.58 -23.55
CA ILE A 633 -16.77 -6.69 -24.95
C ILE A 633 -15.29 -7.06 -24.98
N THR A 634 -14.96 -8.21 -25.57
CA THR A 634 -13.58 -8.74 -25.55
C THR A 634 -12.90 -8.61 -26.91
N TYR A 635 -11.81 -7.85 -26.94
CA TYR A 635 -10.93 -7.70 -28.10
C TYR A 635 -9.52 -8.19 -27.73
N GLY A 636 -9.28 -9.49 -27.81
CA GLY A 636 -8.00 -10.03 -27.36
C GLY A 636 -7.72 -11.50 -27.57
N CYS A 637 -6.74 -12.00 -26.82
CA CYS A 637 -6.27 -13.39 -26.87
C CYS A 637 -7.00 -14.27 -25.85
N GLN A 638 -6.64 -15.57 -25.78
CA GLN A 638 -7.20 -16.54 -24.84
C GLN A 638 -7.08 -16.06 -23.37
N MET A 639 -5.99 -15.39 -23.01
CA MET A 639 -5.84 -14.79 -21.67
C MET A 639 -6.87 -13.70 -21.39
N ASN A 640 -7.26 -12.90 -22.39
CA ASN A 640 -8.28 -11.87 -22.19
C ASN A 640 -9.67 -12.49 -21.97
N ILE A 641 -9.95 -13.64 -22.60
CA ILE A 641 -11.21 -14.39 -22.36
C ILE A 641 -11.23 -14.88 -20.91
N ASN A 642 -10.15 -15.50 -20.43
CA ASN A 642 -10.03 -15.92 -19.03
C ASN A 642 -10.10 -14.74 -18.06
N ASP A 643 -9.46 -13.61 -18.38
CA ASP A 643 -9.53 -12.41 -17.56
C ASP A 643 -10.97 -11.85 -17.49
N VAL A 644 -11.80 -11.99 -18.53
CA VAL A 644 -13.23 -11.61 -18.48
C VAL A 644 -14.00 -12.50 -17.51
N GLU A 645 -13.75 -13.80 -17.50
CA GLU A 645 -14.41 -14.74 -16.57
C GLU A 645 -14.06 -14.44 -15.10
N LEU A 646 -12.83 -14.01 -14.86
CA LEU A 646 -12.35 -13.53 -13.57
C LEU A 646 -13.05 -12.21 -13.16
N VAL A 647 -13.07 -11.22 -14.05
CA VAL A 647 -13.73 -9.92 -13.80
C VAL A 647 -15.23 -10.12 -13.57
N ARG A 648 -15.87 -11.01 -14.35
CA ARG A 648 -17.27 -11.38 -14.17
C ARG A 648 -17.53 -11.89 -12.76
N SER A 649 -16.70 -12.81 -12.24
CA SER A 649 -16.82 -13.32 -10.88
C SER A 649 -16.78 -12.22 -9.82
N LEU A 650 -15.85 -11.26 -9.96
CA LEU A 650 -15.69 -10.13 -9.05
C LEU A 650 -16.88 -9.16 -9.06
N LEU A 651 -17.46 -8.90 -10.24
CA LEU A 651 -18.59 -7.97 -10.35
C LEU A 651 -19.92 -8.63 -9.94
N LEU A 652 -20.16 -9.90 -10.31
CA LEU A 652 -21.35 -10.63 -9.88
C LEU A 652 -21.39 -10.77 -8.34
N SER A 653 -20.25 -11.06 -7.71
CA SER A 653 -20.15 -11.11 -6.23
C SER A 653 -20.35 -9.74 -5.57
N SER A 654 -20.23 -8.64 -6.33
CA SER A 654 -20.47 -7.27 -5.88
C SER A 654 -21.88 -6.75 -6.20
N GLY A 655 -22.79 -7.62 -6.69
CA GLY A 655 -24.21 -7.27 -6.93
C GLY A 655 -24.56 -6.73 -8.32
N TYR A 656 -23.63 -6.78 -9.29
CA TYR A 656 -23.91 -6.37 -10.67
C TYR A 656 -24.54 -7.49 -11.50
N VAL A 657 -25.31 -7.16 -12.55
CA VAL A 657 -25.98 -8.13 -13.42
C VAL A 657 -25.47 -8.00 -14.86
N GLU A 658 -25.13 -9.11 -15.53
CA GLU A 658 -24.66 -9.09 -16.94
C GLU A 658 -25.86 -9.04 -17.93
N THR A 659 -25.81 -8.14 -18.91
CA THR A 659 -26.79 -8.06 -20.02
C THR A 659 -26.11 -8.38 -21.36
N ASP A 660 -26.89 -8.88 -22.31
CA ASP A 660 -26.44 -9.09 -23.68
C ASP A 660 -26.69 -7.91 -24.62
N ASP A 661 -27.59 -6.99 -24.27
CA ASP A 661 -27.85 -5.78 -25.06
C ASP A 661 -26.91 -4.64 -24.63
N VAL A 662 -26.20 -4.07 -25.60
CA VAL A 662 -25.30 -2.92 -25.41
C VAL A 662 -26.09 -1.66 -25.05
N LYS A 663 -27.35 -1.54 -25.51
CA LYS A 663 -28.19 -0.35 -25.29
C LYS A 663 -28.80 -0.31 -23.88
N GLU A 664 -29.01 -1.46 -23.27
CA GLU A 664 -29.58 -1.59 -21.91
C GLU A 664 -28.48 -1.57 -20.82
N ALA A 665 -27.20 -1.64 -21.20
CA ALA A 665 -26.09 -1.66 -20.26
C ALA A 665 -25.77 -0.28 -19.64
N ASP A 666 -25.81 -0.19 -18.31
CA ASP A 666 -25.34 0.96 -17.55
C ASP A 666 -23.81 1.09 -17.57
N ILE A 667 -23.11 -0.05 -17.67
CA ILE A 667 -21.65 -0.14 -17.64
C ILE A 667 -21.17 -1.02 -18.80
N ILE A 668 -20.25 -0.50 -19.61
CA ILE A 668 -19.66 -1.25 -20.73
C ILE A 668 -18.15 -1.38 -20.50
N LEU A 669 -17.66 -2.61 -20.41
CA LEU A 669 -16.26 -2.92 -20.13
C LEU A 669 -15.60 -3.59 -21.33
N LEU A 670 -14.65 -2.88 -21.95
CA LEU A 670 -13.83 -3.35 -23.06
C LEU A 670 -12.59 -4.06 -22.53
N MET A 671 -12.52 -5.38 -22.67
CA MET A 671 -11.35 -6.18 -22.33
C MET A 671 -10.41 -6.30 -23.53
N THR A 672 -9.26 -5.65 -23.44
CA THR A 672 -8.41 -5.32 -24.59
C THR A 672 -7.02 -5.96 -24.53
N CYS A 673 -6.44 -6.16 -25.71
CA CYS A 673 -5.10 -6.72 -25.89
C CYS A 673 -4.17 -5.73 -26.59
N SER A 674 -2.95 -5.56 -26.07
CA SER A 674 -1.88 -4.79 -26.73
C SER A 674 -0.90 -5.66 -27.52
N ILE A 675 -1.17 -6.97 -27.60
CA ILE A 675 -0.24 -7.96 -28.18
C ILE A 675 -0.52 -8.24 -29.65
N ARG A 676 -1.74 -8.02 -30.15
CA ARG A 676 -2.09 -8.25 -31.56
C ARG A 676 -2.35 -6.91 -32.26
N GLU A 677 -1.61 -6.68 -33.35
CA GLU A 677 -1.80 -5.50 -34.19
C GLU A 677 -3.20 -5.54 -34.84
N GLY A 678 -3.89 -4.40 -34.86
CA GLY A 678 -5.27 -4.28 -35.34
C GLY A 678 -6.37 -4.49 -34.29
N ALA A 679 -6.07 -5.07 -33.11
CA ALA A 679 -7.03 -5.09 -31.99
C ALA A 679 -7.23 -3.68 -31.41
N GLU A 680 -6.15 -2.91 -31.33
CA GLU A 680 -6.15 -1.54 -30.82
C GLU A 680 -7.00 -0.59 -31.69
N ASN A 681 -6.82 -0.60 -33.02
CA ASN A 681 -7.64 0.24 -33.92
C ASN A 681 -9.14 -0.08 -33.82
N LYS A 682 -9.50 -1.36 -33.69
CA LYS A 682 -10.89 -1.78 -33.47
C LYS A 682 -11.45 -1.25 -32.16
N VAL A 683 -10.67 -1.27 -31.08
CA VAL A 683 -11.06 -0.68 -29.79
C VAL A 683 -11.28 0.83 -29.92
N TRP A 684 -10.40 1.54 -30.62
CA TRP A 684 -10.56 2.97 -30.87
C TRP A 684 -11.82 3.31 -31.66
N ASP A 685 -12.13 2.53 -32.69
CA ASP A 685 -13.35 2.73 -33.47
C ASP A 685 -14.62 2.36 -32.68
N GLU A 686 -14.56 1.29 -31.87
CA GLU A 686 -15.65 0.91 -30.96
C GLU A 686 -15.94 2.02 -29.94
N LEU A 687 -14.91 2.61 -29.33
CA LEU A 687 -15.04 3.72 -28.39
C LEU A 687 -15.73 4.96 -29.00
N LYS A 688 -15.54 5.20 -30.31
CA LYS A 688 -16.25 6.28 -31.02
C LYS A 688 -17.74 5.93 -31.22
N VAL A 689 -18.05 4.67 -31.51
CA VAL A 689 -19.43 4.19 -31.71
C VAL A 689 -20.19 4.21 -30.38
N LEU A 690 -19.59 3.68 -29.30
CA LEU A 690 -20.20 3.64 -27.96
C LEU A 690 -20.56 5.04 -27.44
N ARG A 691 -19.76 6.07 -27.75
CA ARG A 691 -20.09 7.47 -27.42
C ARG A 691 -21.31 7.99 -28.17
N LYS A 692 -21.47 7.65 -29.46
CA LYS A 692 -22.64 8.07 -30.26
C LYS A 692 -23.94 7.44 -29.76
N ILE A 693 -23.86 6.22 -29.25
CA ILE A 693 -25.02 5.49 -28.71
C ILE A 693 -25.48 6.11 -27.36
N ARG A 694 -24.61 6.87 -26.67
CA ARG A 694 -24.87 7.29 -25.29
C ARG A 694 -25.36 8.73 -25.10
N ARG A 695 -26.44 8.87 -24.32
CA ARG A 695 -26.81 10.10 -23.59
C ARG A 695 -26.26 10.04 -22.16
N LYS A 696 -25.56 11.10 -21.73
CA LYS A 696 -25.09 11.57 -20.39
C LYS A 696 -25.02 10.68 -19.11
N LYS A 697 -25.45 9.42 -19.02
CA LYS A 697 -25.67 8.74 -17.71
C LYS A 697 -24.97 7.39 -17.41
N GLY A 698 -24.13 6.82 -18.28
CA GLY A 698 -23.47 5.55 -17.93
C GLY A 698 -21.94 5.59 -18.02
N VAL A 699 -21.28 4.51 -17.57
CA VAL A 699 -19.81 4.33 -17.47
C VAL A 699 -19.23 3.47 -18.61
N VAL A 700 -18.12 3.86 -19.25
CA VAL A 700 -17.32 3.06 -20.20
C VAL A 700 -15.94 2.79 -19.60
N GLY A 701 -15.56 1.51 -19.50
CA GLY A 701 -14.24 1.11 -19.01
C GLY A 701 -13.40 0.41 -20.07
N VAL A 702 -12.09 0.70 -20.10
CA VAL A 702 -11.08 -0.02 -20.89
C VAL A 702 -10.17 -0.80 -19.95
N LEU A 703 -10.13 -2.11 -20.13
CA LEU A 703 -9.44 -3.06 -19.27
C LEU A 703 -8.39 -3.86 -20.05
N GLY A 704 -7.39 -4.40 -19.38
CA GLY A 704 -6.43 -5.34 -19.96
C GLY A 704 -5.11 -4.72 -20.43
N CYS A 705 -4.35 -5.41 -21.28
CA CYS A 705 -2.95 -5.03 -21.57
C CYS A 705 -2.81 -3.71 -22.34
N MET A 706 -3.83 -3.29 -23.10
CA MET A 706 -3.80 -1.98 -23.78
C MET A 706 -4.05 -0.83 -22.80
N ALA A 707 -4.83 -1.04 -21.73
CA ALA A 707 -5.05 -0.05 -20.68
C ALA A 707 -3.73 0.38 -20.00
N GLU A 708 -2.79 -0.55 -19.79
CA GLU A 708 -1.45 -0.26 -19.25
C GLU A 708 -0.57 0.50 -20.27
N ARG A 709 -0.56 0.04 -21.52
CA ARG A 709 0.35 0.57 -22.54
C ARG A 709 -0.04 1.98 -22.98
N VAL A 710 -1.33 2.19 -23.27
CA VAL A 710 -1.85 3.37 -23.99
C VAL A 710 -2.51 4.36 -23.04
N ARG A 711 -2.19 4.27 -21.73
CA ARG A 711 -2.74 5.13 -20.68
C ARG A 711 -2.73 6.60 -21.06
N HIS A 712 -1.61 7.15 -21.53
CA HIS A 712 -1.52 8.57 -21.85
C HIS A 712 -2.50 8.99 -22.95
N ASN A 713 -2.60 8.23 -24.05
CA ASN A 713 -3.53 8.57 -25.14
C ASN A 713 -4.99 8.34 -24.74
N LEU A 714 -5.28 7.35 -23.89
CA LEU A 714 -6.62 7.18 -23.31
C LEU A 714 -7.02 8.39 -22.44
N LEU A 715 -6.04 9.08 -21.83
CA LEU A 715 -6.25 10.27 -21.00
C LEU A 715 -6.30 11.58 -21.80
N THR A 716 -5.47 11.72 -22.83
CA THR A 716 -5.32 12.98 -23.58
C THR A 716 -6.18 13.04 -24.83
N CYS A 717 -6.41 11.91 -25.51
CA CYS A 717 -7.09 11.87 -26.81
C CYS A 717 -8.57 11.46 -26.72
N THR A 718 -9.06 11.02 -25.56
CA THR A 718 -10.44 10.55 -25.43
C THR A 718 -11.14 11.03 -24.16
N GLU A 719 -12.08 11.97 -24.32
CA GLU A 719 -13.17 12.23 -23.36
C GLU A 719 -14.21 11.07 -23.32
N ASN A 720 -13.81 9.85 -23.70
CA ASN A 720 -14.73 8.75 -24.01
C ASN A 720 -14.59 7.56 -23.05
N VAL A 721 -13.71 7.63 -22.06
CA VAL A 721 -13.40 6.52 -21.15
C VAL A 721 -13.44 7.01 -19.71
N ASP A 722 -14.24 6.34 -18.88
CA ASP A 722 -14.46 6.70 -17.47
C ASP A 722 -13.61 5.83 -16.53
N VAL A 723 -13.33 4.58 -16.93
CA VAL A 723 -12.52 3.63 -16.13
C VAL A 723 -11.39 3.04 -16.94
N VAL A 724 -10.19 2.98 -16.37
CA VAL A 724 -9.03 2.30 -16.98
C VAL A 724 -8.40 1.35 -15.97
N ALA A 725 -8.41 0.04 -16.24
CA ALA A 725 -7.81 -0.95 -15.34
C ALA A 725 -6.82 -1.92 -16.02
N GLY A 726 -5.64 -2.06 -15.44
CA GLY A 726 -4.61 -3.00 -15.89
C GLY A 726 -4.87 -4.45 -15.43
N PRO A 727 -4.18 -5.45 -16.02
CA PRO A 727 -4.41 -6.88 -15.75
C PRO A 727 -4.30 -7.32 -14.28
N ASP A 728 -3.52 -6.61 -13.47
CA ASP A 728 -3.27 -6.96 -12.07
C ASP A 728 -4.19 -6.19 -11.08
N SER A 729 -5.09 -5.34 -11.61
CA SER A 729 -5.89 -4.39 -10.81
C SER A 729 -7.40 -4.66 -10.81
N TYR A 730 -7.87 -5.77 -11.38
CA TYR A 730 -9.32 -6.05 -11.50
C TYR A 730 -10.03 -6.19 -10.14
N ARG A 731 -9.33 -6.55 -9.07
CA ARG A 731 -9.88 -6.56 -7.70
C ARG A 731 -10.36 -5.16 -7.24
N ASP A 732 -9.79 -4.11 -7.82
CA ASP A 732 -10.14 -2.72 -7.51
C ASP A 732 -11.32 -2.21 -8.35
N LEU A 733 -11.78 -3.01 -9.33
CA LEU A 733 -12.80 -2.59 -10.29
C LEU A 733 -14.12 -2.15 -9.64
N PRO A 734 -14.66 -2.80 -8.58
CA PRO A 734 -15.85 -2.30 -7.89
C PRO A 734 -15.67 -0.87 -7.37
N ARG A 735 -14.49 -0.54 -6.82
CA ARG A 735 -14.18 0.81 -6.34
C ARG A 735 -14.04 1.81 -7.49
N LEU A 736 -13.36 1.42 -8.57
CA LEU A 736 -13.17 2.27 -9.76
C LEU A 736 -14.51 2.60 -10.42
N LEU A 737 -15.42 1.62 -10.52
CA LEU A 737 -16.76 1.83 -11.05
C LEU A 737 -17.59 2.79 -10.17
N ALA A 738 -17.48 2.69 -8.84
CA ALA A 738 -18.14 3.62 -7.93
C ALA A 738 -17.67 5.07 -8.12
N ILE A 739 -16.36 5.29 -8.28
CA ILE A 739 -15.77 6.61 -8.55
C ILE A 739 -16.25 7.16 -9.91
N ALA A 740 -16.28 6.31 -10.94
CA ALA A 740 -16.73 6.69 -12.27
C ALA A 740 -18.21 7.11 -12.32
N ARG A 741 -19.06 6.47 -11.51
CA ARG A 741 -20.47 6.87 -11.38
C ARG A 741 -20.65 8.25 -10.74
N CYS A 742 -19.71 8.68 -9.90
CA CYS A 742 -19.69 10.04 -9.35
C CYS A 742 -19.20 11.09 -10.37
N GLY A 743 -19.00 10.72 -11.63
CA GLY A 743 -18.57 11.62 -12.71
C GLY A 743 -17.06 11.88 -12.75
N SER A 744 -16.26 11.12 -11.99
CA SER A 744 -14.80 11.25 -11.95
C SER A 744 -14.12 10.08 -12.65
N MET A 745 -13.15 10.35 -13.51
CA MET A 745 -12.38 9.29 -14.17
C MET A 745 -11.55 8.49 -13.16
N ALA A 746 -11.60 7.16 -13.24
CA ALA A 746 -10.94 6.26 -12.29
C ALA A 746 -9.92 5.33 -12.99
N ILE A 747 -8.68 5.27 -12.48
CA ILE A 747 -7.58 4.57 -13.15
C ILE A 747 -6.77 3.76 -12.15
N ASN A 748 -6.53 2.48 -12.47
CA ASN A 748 -5.54 1.66 -11.78
C ASN A 748 -4.79 0.76 -12.78
N VAL A 749 -3.48 0.95 -12.95
CA VAL A 749 -2.67 0.11 -13.85
C VAL A 749 -1.40 -0.39 -13.15
N GLN A 750 -1.38 -0.40 -11.82
CA GLN A 750 -0.22 -0.85 -11.05
C GLN A 750 -0.02 -2.36 -11.25
N LEU A 751 1.23 -2.76 -11.45
CA LEU A 751 1.63 -4.16 -11.58
C LEU A 751 2.00 -4.70 -10.20
N SER A 752 1.45 -5.86 -9.86
CA SER A 752 1.73 -6.52 -8.57
C SER A 752 2.94 -7.44 -8.68
N LEU A 753 3.62 -7.70 -7.57
CA LEU A 753 4.75 -8.64 -7.52
C LEU A 753 4.31 -10.07 -7.14
N GLU A 754 3.06 -10.24 -6.71
CA GLU A 754 2.45 -11.52 -6.32
C GLU A 754 1.22 -11.87 -7.18
N GLU A 755 0.81 -13.15 -7.20
CA GLU A 755 -0.38 -13.59 -7.94
C GLU A 755 -1.66 -13.15 -7.21
N THR A 756 -2.30 -12.11 -7.73
CA THR A 756 -3.38 -11.41 -7.04
C THR A 756 -4.74 -12.10 -7.10
N TYR A 757 -4.91 -13.23 -7.79
CA TYR A 757 -6.22 -13.84 -8.04
C TYR A 757 -6.34 -15.32 -7.62
N ALA A 758 -5.40 -15.84 -6.82
CA ALA A 758 -5.38 -17.24 -6.41
C ALA A 758 -6.69 -17.73 -5.75
N ASP A 759 -7.44 -16.84 -5.09
CA ASP A 759 -8.68 -17.18 -4.38
C ASP A 759 -9.97 -16.87 -5.17
N VAL A 760 -9.86 -16.32 -6.39
CA VAL A 760 -11.02 -15.93 -7.18
C VAL A 760 -11.36 -17.04 -8.17
N VAL A 761 -12.56 -17.59 -8.04
CA VAL A 761 -13.07 -18.64 -8.93
C VAL A 761 -13.64 -17.98 -10.19
N PRO A 762 -13.12 -18.24 -11.40
CA PRO A 762 -13.66 -17.66 -12.63
C PRO A 762 -15.10 -18.13 -12.89
N VAL A 763 -15.96 -17.25 -13.40
CA VAL A 763 -17.33 -17.59 -13.80
C VAL A 763 -17.44 -17.62 -15.32
N ARG A 764 -17.72 -18.81 -15.87
CA ARG A 764 -17.87 -19.03 -17.32
C ARG A 764 -19.23 -18.54 -17.82
N LYS A 765 -19.25 -17.91 -19.00
CA LYS A 765 -20.50 -17.47 -19.64
C LYS A 765 -21.31 -18.66 -20.17
N ASP A 766 -20.64 -19.60 -20.82
CA ASP A 766 -21.26 -20.78 -21.40
C ASP A 766 -20.97 -22.01 -20.52
N LYS A 767 -21.92 -22.34 -19.64
CA LYS A 767 -21.83 -23.53 -18.78
C LYS A 767 -21.88 -24.84 -19.56
N PHE A 768 -22.34 -24.83 -20.82
CA PHE A 768 -22.43 -26.03 -21.65
C PHE A 768 -21.14 -26.31 -22.43
N SER A 769 -20.20 -25.36 -22.48
CA SER A 769 -18.90 -25.57 -23.12
C SER A 769 -18.13 -26.71 -22.46
N LYS A 770 -17.71 -27.66 -23.29
CA LYS A 770 -16.89 -28.83 -22.90
C LYS A 770 -15.39 -28.53 -22.85
N THR A 771 -15.00 -27.27 -23.09
CA THR A 771 -13.61 -26.82 -23.00
C THR A 771 -13.49 -25.63 -22.05
N ALA A 772 -12.39 -25.55 -21.31
CA ALA A 772 -12.11 -24.46 -20.38
C ALA A 772 -10.63 -24.02 -20.43
N PHE A 773 -10.40 -22.77 -20.06
CA PHE A 773 -9.07 -22.19 -19.89
C PHE A 773 -8.76 -22.08 -18.41
N VAL A 774 -7.54 -22.45 -18.00
CA VAL A 774 -7.11 -22.35 -16.60
C VAL A 774 -5.79 -21.59 -16.54
N SER A 775 -5.81 -20.38 -15.98
CA SER A 775 -4.60 -19.59 -15.80
C SER A 775 -3.76 -20.16 -14.65
N ILE A 776 -2.54 -20.61 -14.97
CA ILE A 776 -1.60 -21.17 -13.99
C ILE A 776 -0.51 -20.17 -13.58
N MET A 777 -0.29 -19.13 -14.37
CA MET A 777 0.70 -18.09 -14.08
C MET A 777 0.49 -16.81 -14.89
N ARG A 778 1.08 -15.71 -14.44
CA ARG A 778 1.05 -14.39 -15.10
C ARG A 778 2.45 -13.80 -15.23
N GLY A 779 2.65 -12.98 -16.27
CA GLY A 779 3.90 -12.24 -16.50
C GLY A 779 5.00 -13.05 -17.19
N CYS A 780 6.11 -12.40 -17.55
CA CYS A 780 7.23 -13.04 -18.27
C CYS A 780 8.59 -12.40 -17.92
N ASP A 781 9.62 -13.22 -17.69
CA ASP A 781 10.98 -12.79 -17.30
C ASP A 781 11.98 -12.83 -18.46
N ASN A 782 11.56 -13.34 -19.62
CA ASN A 782 12.43 -13.47 -20.80
C ASN A 782 12.92 -12.13 -21.35
N MET A 783 12.18 -11.03 -21.16
CA MET A 783 12.57 -9.66 -21.56
C MET A 783 13.10 -9.55 -23.01
N CYS A 784 12.54 -10.34 -23.94
CA CYS A 784 12.90 -10.34 -25.35
C CYS A 784 12.77 -8.93 -25.95
N THR A 785 13.63 -8.60 -26.92
CA THR A 785 13.81 -7.22 -27.41
C THR A 785 12.53 -6.60 -27.95
N TYR A 786 11.65 -7.40 -28.57
CA TYR A 786 10.38 -6.99 -29.16
C TYR A 786 9.15 -7.17 -28.25
N CYS A 787 9.28 -7.87 -27.12
CA CYS A 787 8.13 -8.34 -26.36
C CYS A 787 7.64 -7.30 -25.34
N ILE A 788 6.35 -6.95 -25.40
CA ILE A 788 5.72 -5.97 -24.49
C ILE A 788 5.19 -6.60 -23.19
N VAL A 789 5.08 -7.93 -23.14
CA VAL A 789 4.46 -8.66 -22.02
C VAL A 789 5.04 -8.28 -20.65
N PRO A 790 6.38 -8.22 -20.45
CA PRO A 790 6.94 -7.91 -19.13
C PRO A 790 6.57 -6.51 -18.63
N TYR A 791 6.26 -5.58 -19.53
CA TYR A 791 5.86 -4.21 -19.19
C TYR A 791 4.35 -4.08 -18.94
N THR A 792 3.54 -4.97 -19.51
CA THR A 792 2.06 -4.90 -19.42
C THR A 792 1.47 -5.87 -18.39
N ARG A 793 2.18 -6.95 -18.05
CA ARG A 793 1.77 -7.97 -17.07
C ARG A 793 2.80 -8.22 -15.97
N GLY A 794 3.96 -7.55 -16.01
CA GLY A 794 5.00 -7.68 -14.99
C GLY A 794 5.84 -8.95 -15.07
N ARG A 795 6.52 -9.24 -13.96
CA ARG A 795 7.43 -10.39 -13.75
C ARG A 795 6.66 -11.72 -13.67
N GLU A 796 7.34 -12.86 -13.85
CA GLU A 796 6.67 -14.17 -13.78
C GLU A 796 6.20 -14.50 -12.37
N ARG A 797 4.93 -14.82 -12.22
CA ARG A 797 4.26 -15.17 -10.96
C ARG A 797 3.41 -16.41 -11.18
N SER A 798 3.69 -17.46 -10.42
CA SER A 798 2.95 -18.72 -10.51
C SER A 798 1.79 -18.72 -9.53
N ARG A 799 0.64 -19.23 -9.94
CA ARG A 799 -0.48 -19.48 -9.05
C ARG A 799 -0.18 -20.73 -8.19
N PRO A 800 -0.60 -20.78 -6.91
CA PRO A 800 -0.40 -21.97 -6.08
C PRO A 800 -1.03 -23.23 -6.69
N MET A 801 -0.32 -24.36 -6.59
CA MET A 801 -0.70 -25.62 -7.22
C MET A 801 -2.07 -26.12 -6.73
N ASN A 802 -2.31 -26.06 -5.41
CA ASN A 802 -3.58 -26.52 -4.82
C ASN A 802 -4.79 -25.77 -5.41
N SER A 803 -4.68 -24.45 -5.59
CA SER A 803 -5.73 -23.62 -6.20
C SER A 803 -6.03 -24.03 -7.65
N ILE A 804 -5.00 -24.40 -8.44
CA ILE A 804 -5.16 -24.90 -9.81
C ILE A 804 -5.85 -26.27 -9.81
N LEU A 805 -5.40 -27.19 -8.94
CA LEU A 805 -5.97 -28.53 -8.86
C LEU A 805 -7.45 -28.50 -8.44
N ASP A 806 -7.82 -27.62 -7.50
CA ASP A 806 -9.20 -27.46 -7.04
C ASP A 806 -10.12 -26.83 -8.10
N GLU A 807 -9.60 -25.93 -8.95
CA GLU A 807 -10.35 -25.43 -10.11
C GLU A 807 -10.58 -26.54 -11.14
N ILE A 808 -9.56 -27.34 -11.46
CA ILE A 808 -9.69 -28.41 -12.46
C ILE A 808 -10.60 -29.53 -11.97
N ARG A 809 -10.58 -29.88 -10.68
CA ARG A 809 -11.55 -30.82 -10.08
C ARG A 809 -12.99 -30.35 -10.29
N ARG A 810 -13.29 -29.09 -9.98
CA ARG A 810 -14.62 -28.52 -10.18
C ARG A 810 -15.04 -28.50 -11.66
N LEU A 811 -14.12 -28.14 -12.56
CA LEU A 811 -14.39 -28.20 -14.00
C LEU A 811 -14.70 -29.64 -14.47
N SER A 812 -14.02 -30.63 -13.88
CA SER A 812 -14.30 -32.05 -14.11
C SER A 812 -15.72 -32.41 -13.68
N ASP A 813 -16.11 -32.01 -12.46
CA ASP A 813 -17.44 -32.25 -11.90
C ASP A 813 -18.55 -31.55 -12.72
N GLU A 814 -18.25 -30.38 -13.31
CA GLU A 814 -19.13 -29.67 -14.26
C GLU A 814 -19.21 -30.33 -15.65
N GLY A 815 -18.46 -31.41 -15.88
CA GLY A 815 -18.47 -32.18 -17.12
C GLY A 815 -17.67 -31.55 -18.27
N VAL A 816 -16.63 -30.76 -17.95
CA VAL A 816 -15.63 -30.28 -18.92
C VAL A 816 -14.74 -31.43 -19.35
N LYS A 817 -14.46 -31.55 -20.65
CA LYS A 817 -13.67 -32.64 -21.24
C LYS A 817 -12.27 -32.21 -21.68
N GLN A 818 -12.00 -30.91 -21.76
CA GLN A 818 -10.66 -30.41 -22.09
C GLN A 818 -10.33 -29.15 -21.31
N VAL A 819 -9.18 -29.13 -20.65
CA VAL A 819 -8.61 -27.95 -20.01
C VAL A 819 -7.35 -27.51 -20.74
N THR A 820 -7.21 -26.20 -20.97
CA THR A 820 -5.99 -25.62 -21.52
C THR A 820 -5.32 -24.73 -20.48
N LEU A 821 -4.15 -25.15 -20.00
CA LEU A 821 -3.33 -24.39 -19.07
C LEU A 821 -2.77 -23.16 -19.79
N LEU A 822 -3.05 -21.99 -19.23
CA LEU A 822 -2.67 -20.69 -19.78
C LEU A 822 -1.60 -20.00 -18.93
N GLY A 823 -0.69 -19.33 -19.62
CA GLY A 823 0.35 -18.49 -19.06
C GLY A 823 1.13 -17.81 -20.18
N GLN A 824 2.03 -16.89 -19.85
CA GLN A 824 2.93 -16.27 -20.84
C GLN A 824 4.20 -17.09 -21.07
N ASN A 825 4.59 -17.93 -20.09
CA ASN A 825 5.68 -18.89 -20.18
C ASN A 825 5.35 -20.13 -19.34
N VAL A 826 4.37 -20.95 -19.75
CA VAL A 826 3.77 -21.99 -18.88
C VAL A 826 4.76 -22.98 -18.27
N ASN A 827 5.84 -23.31 -18.99
CA ASN A 827 6.83 -24.28 -18.55
C ASN A 827 7.92 -23.68 -17.63
N SER A 828 7.90 -22.37 -17.36
CA SER A 828 8.66 -21.78 -16.25
C SER A 828 7.89 -21.75 -14.93
N TYR A 829 6.70 -22.38 -14.88
CA TYR A 829 5.90 -22.49 -13.67
C TYR A 829 6.72 -23.02 -12.48
N ARG A 830 6.70 -22.25 -11.39
CA ARG A 830 7.37 -22.54 -10.14
C ARG A 830 6.54 -22.05 -8.96
N ASP A 831 5.97 -22.97 -8.20
CA ASP A 831 5.18 -22.65 -7.01
C ASP A 831 6.07 -22.68 -5.75
N LEU A 832 6.17 -21.54 -5.07
CA LEU A 832 6.99 -21.33 -3.87
C LEU A 832 6.17 -21.29 -2.57
N SER A 833 4.85 -21.52 -2.64
CA SER A 833 3.94 -21.39 -1.48
C SER A 833 4.22 -22.40 -0.37
N GLU A 834 4.77 -23.58 -0.69
CA GLU A 834 5.28 -24.54 0.29
C GLU A 834 6.81 -24.54 0.27
N ILE A 835 7.44 -24.06 1.35
CA ILE A 835 8.88 -24.25 1.58
C ILE A 835 9.08 -25.70 2.03
N SER A 836 9.06 -26.62 1.08
CA SER A 836 9.62 -27.95 1.29
C SER A 836 11.13 -27.79 1.54
N PHE A 837 11.58 -28.17 2.74
CA PHE A 837 12.97 -28.53 2.96
C PHE A 837 13.30 -29.66 1.97
N LEU A 838 14.12 -29.35 0.96
CA LEU A 838 14.49 -30.34 -0.04
C LEU A 838 15.40 -31.40 0.59
N SER A 839 14.86 -32.62 0.71
CA SER A 839 15.65 -33.85 0.68
C SER A 839 16.52 -33.87 -0.58
N ALA A 840 17.78 -34.29 -0.43
CA ALA A 840 18.86 -34.21 -1.41
C ALA A 840 18.70 -35.04 -2.72
N SER A 841 17.48 -35.33 -3.18
CA SER A 841 17.23 -36.36 -4.21
C SER A 841 16.49 -35.88 -5.47
N PHE A 842 16.11 -34.60 -5.59
CA PHE A 842 15.57 -34.08 -6.85
C PHE A 842 16.63 -33.27 -7.59
N VAL A 843 17.09 -33.82 -8.72
CA VAL A 843 17.89 -33.09 -9.72
C VAL A 843 17.06 -31.89 -10.17
N GLU A 844 17.57 -30.67 -9.95
CA GLU A 844 16.90 -29.47 -10.46
C GLU A 844 16.81 -29.58 -11.99
N PRO A 845 15.61 -29.57 -12.61
CA PRO A 845 15.51 -29.63 -14.06
C PRO A 845 16.19 -28.40 -14.64
N GLY A 846 17.31 -28.64 -15.32
CA GLY A 846 18.12 -27.62 -15.96
C GLY A 846 17.45 -27.07 -17.22
N VAL A 847 18.04 -26.00 -17.74
CA VAL A 847 17.69 -25.44 -19.05
C VAL A 847 18.02 -26.48 -20.15
N ALA A 848 17.23 -26.54 -21.23
CA ALA A 848 17.51 -27.41 -22.36
C ALA A 848 18.95 -27.21 -22.90
N PRO A 849 19.66 -28.28 -23.31
CA PRO A 849 21.04 -28.16 -23.79
C PRO A 849 21.16 -27.17 -24.96
N GLY A 850 22.16 -26.29 -24.91
CA GLY A 850 22.36 -25.24 -25.93
C GLY A 850 21.58 -23.94 -25.70
N PHE A 851 20.69 -23.90 -24.69
CA PHE A 851 19.93 -22.69 -24.35
C PHE A 851 20.54 -21.95 -23.15
N ARG A 852 20.43 -20.62 -23.14
CA ARG A 852 20.93 -19.74 -22.07
C ARG A 852 19.78 -18.93 -21.47
N THR A 853 19.79 -18.78 -20.14
CA THR A 853 18.87 -17.90 -19.42
C THR A 853 19.58 -16.61 -19.02
N LYS A 854 18.91 -15.46 -19.21
CA LYS A 854 19.43 -14.13 -18.82
C LYS A 854 19.04 -13.71 -17.41
N TYR A 855 18.09 -14.41 -16.81
CA TYR A 855 17.65 -14.18 -15.44
C TYR A 855 18.04 -15.35 -14.55
N LYS A 856 18.20 -15.07 -13.26
CA LYS A 856 18.55 -16.06 -12.26
C LYS A 856 17.40 -17.07 -12.12
N PRO A 857 17.62 -18.38 -12.34
CA PRO A 857 16.58 -19.38 -12.18
C PRO A 857 16.09 -19.41 -10.74
N LYS A 858 14.77 -19.58 -10.57
CA LYS A 858 14.12 -19.72 -9.25
C LYS A 858 14.50 -21.08 -8.66
N ARG A 859 14.99 -21.11 -7.42
CA ARG A 859 15.38 -22.34 -6.70
C ARG A 859 14.25 -22.79 -5.76
N GLY A 860 14.05 -24.10 -5.62
CA GLY A 860 13.03 -24.69 -4.73
C GLY A 860 11.59 -24.54 -5.24
N GLY A 861 10.64 -25.23 -4.60
CA GLY A 861 9.21 -25.21 -4.98
C GLY A 861 8.81 -26.22 -6.06
N TYR A 862 7.49 -26.39 -6.29
CA TYR A 862 6.94 -27.33 -7.28
C TYR A 862 7.14 -26.82 -8.71
N THR A 863 7.49 -27.72 -9.62
CA THR A 863 7.81 -27.40 -11.03
C THR A 863 6.62 -27.60 -11.95
N PHE A 864 6.71 -27.11 -13.19
CA PHE A 864 5.73 -27.41 -14.24
C PHE A 864 5.53 -28.92 -14.46
N LEU A 865 6.60 -29.72 -14.37
CA LEU A 865 6.51 -31.18 -14.46
C LEU A 865 5.59 -31.74 -13.37
N THR A 866 5.79 -31.31 -12.12
CA THR A 866 4.97 -31.75 -10.98
C THR A 866 3.52 -31.32 -11.13
N LEU A 867 3.28 -30.07 -11.56
CA LEU A 867 1.92 -29.57 -11.83
C LEU A 867 1.25 -30.41 -12.91
N LEU A 868 1.92 -30.62 -14.05
CA LEU A 868 1.37 -31.35 -15.19
C LEU A 868 1.04 -32.81 -14.83
N ASP A 869 1.90 -33.47 -14.05
CA ASP A 869 1.65 -34.82 -13.53
C ASP A 869 0.42 -34.85 -12.61
N LYS A 870 0.34 -33.94 -11.63
CA LYS A 870 -0.80 -33.86 -10.70
C LYS A 870 -2.11 -33.54 -11.40
N VAL A 871 -2.09 -32.65 -12.39
CA VAL A 871 -3.28 -32.31 -13.19
C VAL A 871 -3.73 -33.51 -14.02
N SER A 872 -2.80 -34.28 -14.60
CA SER A 872 -3.12 -35.49 -15.38
C SER A 872 -3.80 -36.60 -14.58
N GLN A 873 -3.63 -36.60 -13.25
CA GLN A 873 -4.20 -37.59 -12.34
C GLN A 873 -5.63 -37.25 -11.87
N ILE A 874 -6.13 -36.04 -12.12
CA ILE A 874 -7.46 -35.62 -11.64
C ILE A 874 -8.58 -36.39 -12.34
N ASP A 875 -8.56 -36.40 -13.68
CA ASP A 875 -9.51 -37.15 -14.50
C ASP A 875 -8.81 -37.70 -15.74
N SER A 876 -8.80 -39.03 -15.87
CA SER A 876 -8.23 -39.74 -17.02
C SER A 876 -8.99 -39.48 -18.32
N GLU A 877 -10.25 -39.05 -18.24
CA GLU A 877 -11.10 -38.71 -19.39
C GLU A 877 -11.09 -37.21 -19.73
N MET A 878 -10.29 -36.41 -19.03
CA MET A 878 -10.11 -34.99 -19.30
C MET A 878 -8.82 -34.74 -20.06
N ARG A 879 -8.93 -34.18 -21.26
CA ARG A 879 -7.79 -33.83 -22.11
C ARG A 879 -7.09 -32.56 -21.62
N ILE A 880 -5.78 -32.62 -21.46
CA ILE A 880 -4.96 -31.50 -20.98
C ILE A 880 -4.12 -30.94 -22.13
N ARG A 881 -4.25 -29.63 -22.35
CA ARG A 881 -3.39 -28.84 -23.24
C ARG A 881 -2.69 -27.75 -22.45
N PHE A 882 -1.61 -27.24 -23.00
CA PHE A 882 -0.96 -26.03 -22.51
C PHE A 882 -0.44 -25.22 -23.70
N THR A 883 -0.28 -23.92 -23.52
CA THR A 883 0.12 -23.00 -24.61
C THR A 883 1.21 -22.04 -24.16
N SER A 884 1.89 -21.41 -25.12
CA SER A 884 2.95 -20.42 -24.86
C SER A 884 4.13 -20.92 -23.99
N PRO A 885 4.65 -22.15 -24.16
CA PRO A 885 5.87 -22.54 -23.47
C PRO A 885 7.09 -21.93 -24.18
N HIS A 886 8.18 -21.72 -23.44
CA HIS A 886 9.45 -21.29 -24.01
C HIS A 886 10.35 -22.49 -24.34
N PRO A 887 11.00 -22.56 -25.52
CA PRO A 887 11.82 -23.72 -25.92
C PRO A 887 12.91 -24.12 -24.91
N LYS A 888 13.52 -23.13 -24.25
CA LYS A 888 14.56 -23.34 -23.24
C LYS A 888 14.10 -24.14 -21.99
N ASP A 889 12.82 -24.05 -21.64
CA ASP A 889 12.24 -24.59 -20.40
C ASP A 889 11.57 -25.97 -20.69
N PHE A 890 12.05 -26.71 -21.69
CA PHE A 890 11.62 -28.07 -22.02
C PHE A 890 12.67 -29.11 -21.62
N PRO A 891 12.67 -29.57 -20.36
CA PRO A 891 13.50 -30.67 -19.93
C PRO A 891 12.95 -32.00 -20.47
N LEU A 892 13.80 -33.04 -20.55
CA LEU A 892 13.45 -34.32 -21.16
C LEU A 892 12.30 -35.02 -20.42
N GLU A 893 12.24 -34.83 -19.10
CA GLU A 893 11.27 -35.38 -18.18
C GLU A 893 9.84 -34.93 -18.51
N VAL A 894 9.66 -33.69 -19.00
CA VAL A 894 8.34 -33.19 -19.44
C VAL A 894 7.90 -33.90 -20.71
N ILE A 895 8.83 -34.13 -21.66
CA ILE A 895 8.54 -34.84 -22.91
C ILE A 895 8.18 -36.30 -22.61
N GLN A 896 8.90 -36.92 -21.67
CA GLN A 896 8.64 -38.28 -21.20
C GLN A 896 7.28 -38.39 -20.51
N LEU A 897 6.90 -37.43 -19.66
CA LEU A 897 5.58 -37.41 -19.03
C LEU A 897 4.44 -37.29 -20.06
N ILE A 898 4.61 -36.47 -21.11
CA ILE A 898 3.64 -36.36 -22.22
C ILE A 898 3.48 -37.70 -22.96
N LYS A 899 4.56 -38.49 -23.06
CA LYS A 899 4.51 -39.83 -23.65
C LYS A 899 3.75 -40.83 -22.77
N GLU A 900 3.95 -40.76 -21.45
CA GLU A 900 3.40 -41.71 -20.47
C GLU A 900 1.92 -41.48 -20.18
N ARG A 901 1.40 -40.26 -20.37
CA ARG A 901 0.04 -39.88 -20.01
C ARG A 901 -0.84 -39.71 -21.26
N PRO A 902 -1.82 -40.59 -21.51
CA PRO A 902 -2.64 -40.54 -22.73
C PRO A 902 -3.60 -39.34 -22.80
N ASN A 903 -3.90 -38.73 -21.65
CA ASN A 903 -4.76 -37.56 -21.55
C ASN A 903 -4.02 -36.22 -21.72
N ILE A 904 -2.70 -36.22 -21.86
CA ILE A 904 -1.91 -35.03 -22.20
C ILE A 904 -1.69 -34.99 -23.71
N CYS A 905 -2.06 -33.87 -24.35
CA CYS A 905 -2.02 -33.80 -25.81
C CYS A 905 -0.61 -33.83 -26.37
N LYS A 906 -0.40 -34.60 -27.44
CA LYS A 906 0.87 -34.66 -28.21
C LYS A 906 1.02 -33.46 -29.17
N GLN A 907 0.50 -32.30 -28.78
CA GLN A 907 0.66 -31.03 -29.48
C GLN A 907 1.56 -30.10 -28.66
N ILE A 908 2.75 -29.79 -29.18
CA ILE A 908 3.71 -28.90 -28.52
C ILE A 908 3.85 -27.61 -29.31
N HIS A 909 3.53 -26.49 -28.68
CA HIS A 909 3.83 -25.18 -29.21
C HIS A 909 5.27 -24.80 -28.88
N LEU A 910 6.11 -24.53 -29.88
CA LEU A 910 7.54 -24.30 -29.73
C LEU A 910 7.95 -23.05 -30.52
N PRO A 911 7.78 -21.84 -29.97
CA PRO A 911 7.93 -20.60 -30.73
C PRO A 911 9.38 -20.36 -31.15
N ALA A 912 9.64 -20.45 -32.45
CA ALA A 912 10.97 -20.24 -33.04
C ALA A 912 11.29 -18.74 -33.19
N GLN A 913 10.29 -17.93 -33.58
CA GLN A 913 10.34 -16.50 -33.89
C GLN A 913 11.09 -16.14 -35.18
N SER A 914 12.25 -16.76 -35.43
CA SER A 914 13.03 -16.65 -36.67
C SER A 914 13.88 -17.91 -36.88
N GLY A 915 14.24 -18.20 -38.12
CA GLY A 915 15.20 -19.25 -38.44
C GLY A 915 16.65 -18.78 -38.56
N SER A 916 16.93 -17.50 -38.32
CA SER A 916 18.28 -16.92 -38.43
C SER A 916 18.92 -16.61 -37.09
N ASN A 917 20.17 -17.03 -36.91
CA ASN A 917 20.94 -16.78 -35.69
C ASN A 917 21.15 -15.28 -35.41
N ILE A 918 21.37 -14.48 -36.46
CA ILE A 918 21.55 -13.02 -36.36
C ILE A 918 20.28 -12.37 -35.80
N VAL A 919 19.12 -12.75 -36.34
CA VAL A 919 17.83 -12.21 -35.92
C VAL A 919 17.46 -12.70 -34.52
N LEU A 920 17.71 -13.98 -34.20
CA LEU A 920 17.46 -14.55 -32.87
C LEU A 920 18.27 -13.87 -31.76
N ASP A 921 19.54 -13.51 -32.05
CA ASP A 921 20.38 -12.75 -31.12
C ASP A 921 19.87 -11.31 -30.95
N ALA A 922 19.51 -10.63 -32.05
CA ALA A 922 18.91 -9.30 -31.99
C ALA A 922 17.56 -9.27 -31.24
N MET A 923 16.78 -10.35 -31.36
CA MET A 923 15.52 -10.56 -30.62
C MET A 923 15.73 -10.92 -29.14
N ASP A 924 16.97 -11.21 -28.74
CA ASP A 924 17.35 -11.62 -27.38
C ASP A 924 16.68 -12.93 -26.93
N ARG A 925 16.83 -14.00 -27.73
CA ARG A 925 16.20 -15.31 -27.48
C ARG A 925 17.07 -16.30 -26.68
N GLY A 926 18.39 -16.13 -26.69
CA GLY A 926 19.32 -16.96 -25.90
C GLY A 926 19.54 -18.39 -26.40
N TYR A 927 19.29 -18.67 -27.68
CA TYR A 927 19.57 -19.95 -28.34
C TYR A 927 19.85 -19.76 -29.84
N SER A 928 20.50 -20.74 -30.47
CA SER A 928 20.73 -20.77 -31.91
C SER A 928 19.74 -21.69 -32.64
N ARG A 929 19.67 -21.54 -33.96
CA ARG A 929 18.90 -22.38 -34.88
C ARG A 929 19.26 -23.85 -34.73
N GLU A 930 20.54 -24.17 -34.58
CA GLU A 930 21.04 -25.53 -34.43
C GLU A 930 20.54 -26.15 -33.13
N SER A 931 20.65 -25.43 -32.00
CA SER A 931 20.11 -25.91 -30.71
C SER A 931 18.59 -26.07 -30.73
N TYR A 932 17.88 -25.23 -31.48
CA TYR A 932 16.44 -25.38 -31.69
C TYR A 932 16.11 -26.66 -32.49
N LEU A 933 16.85 -26.94 -33.56
CA LEU A 933 16.68 -28.16 -34.37
C LEU A 933 17.00 -29.42 -33.56
N GLU A 934 18.08 -29.42 -32.77
CA GLU A 934 18.41 -30.53 -31.87
C GLU A 934 17.29 -30.82 -30.86
N LEU A 935 16.63 -29.78 -30.34
CA LEU A 935 15.48 -29.94 -29.46
C LEU A 935 14.27 -30.54 -30.21
N VAL A 936 14.00 -30.08 -31.43
CA VAL A 936 12.94 -30.62 -32.30
C VAL A 936 13.17 -32.11 -32.58
N ASP A 937 14.38 -32.48 -32.98
CA ASP A 937 14.75 -33.86 -33.30
C ASP A 937 14.61 -34.77 -32.08
N ARG A 938 14.99 -34.26 -30.91
CA ARG A 938 14.82 -34.97 -29.64
C ARG A 938 13.34 -35.20 -29.32
N ILE A 939 12.50 -34.17 -29.46
CA ILE A 939 11.05 -34.29 -29.24
C ILE A 939 10.46 -35.32 -30.21
N LYS A 940 10.79 -35.26 -31.50
CA LYS A 940 10.31 -36.23 -32.52
C LYS A 940 10.79 -37.66 -32.26
N THR A 941 12.00 -37.82 -31.73
CA THR A 941 12.55 -39.14 -31.37
C THR A 941 11.78 -39.79 -30.22
N VAL A 942 11.44 -39.00 -29.19
CA VAL A 942 10.68 -39.51 -28.03
C VAL A 942 9.19 -39.66 -28.35
N LEU A 943 8.63 -38.71 -29.10
CA LEU A 943 7.23 -38.61 -29.52
C LEU A 943 7.14 -38.60 -31.06
N PRO A 944 7.14 -39.77 -31.74
CA PRO A 944 7.13 -39.84 -33.20
C PRO A 944 5.88 -39.22 -33.86
N ASN A 945 4.75 -39.23 -33.14
CA ASN A 945 3.47 -38.69 -33.63
C ASN A 945 3.16 -37.27 -33.10
N VAL A 946 4.18 -36.51 -32.69
CA VAL A 946 4.01 -35.15 -32.15
C VAL A 946 3.61 -34.13 -33.24
N SER A 947 2.66 -33.25 -32.92
CA SER A 947 2.35 -32.09 -33.74
C SER A 947 3.01 -30.85 -33.17
N LEU A 948 3.96 -30.28 -33.92
CA LEU A 948 4.65 -29.05 -33.52
C LEU A 948 3.92 -27.83 -34.09
N THR A 949 3.79 -26.79 -33.28
CA THR A 949 3.28 -25.48 -33.72
C THR A 949 4.28 -24.39 -33.34
N SER A 950 4.30 -23.26 -34.06
CA SER A 950 5.32 -22.22 -33.83
C SER A 950 4.82 -20.81 -34.17
N ASP A 951 5.58 -19.82 -33.73
CA ASP A 951 5.35 -18.40 -34.01
C ASP A 951 6.54 -17.86 -34.80
N PHE A 952 6.28 -17.05 -35.83
CA PHE A 952 7.29 -16.39 -36.66
C PHE A 952 6.99 -14.89 -36.79
N ILE A 953 8.05 -14.08 -36.72
CA ILE A 953 7.98 -12.63 -36.92
C ILE A 953 8.73 -12.30 -38.21
N ALA A 954 8.03 -11.71 -39.18
CA ALA A 954 8.59 -11.30 -40.47
C ALA A 954 9.04 -9.84 -40.42
N GLY A 955 10.27 -9.55 -40.85
CA GLY A 955 10.76 -8.18 -41.00
C GLY A 955 11.23 -7.51 -39.71
N PHE A 956 11.88 -8.26 -38.82
CA PHE A 956 12.49 -7.67 -37.62
C PHE A 956 13.65 -6.71 -37.98
N CYS A 957 13.98 -5.79 -37.07
CA CYS A 957 15.08 -4.83 -37.24
C CYS A 957 16.38 -5.52 -37.68
N GLY A 958 16.98 -5.07 -38.78
CA GLY A 958 18.23 -5.61 -39.35
C GLY A 958 18.08 -6.93 -40.14
N GLU A 959 16.86 -7.43 -40.39
CA GLU A 959 16.66 -8.70 -41.10
C GLU A 959 16.97 -8.57 -42.60
N THR A 960 18.00 -9.29 -43.07
CA THR A 960 18.38 -9.39 -44.49
C THR A 960 17.60 -10.49 -45.24
N GLU A 961 17.73 -10.56 -46.58
CA GLU A 961 17.08 -11.62 -47.35
C GLU A 961 17.68 -13.01 -47.10
N GLU A 962 18.94 -13.09 -46.70
CA GLU A 962 19.59 -14.33 -46.25
C GLU A 962 18.90 -14.83 -44.97
N CYS A 963 18.68 -13.93 -43.99
CA CYS A 963 18.00 -14.25 -42.73
C CYS A 963 16.56 -14.74 -42.96
N HIS A 964 15.85 -14.12 -43.91
CA HIS A 964 14.50 -14.52 -44.30
C HIS A 964 14.48 -15.90 -44.99
N ARG A 965 15.44 -16.17 -45.89
CA ARG A 965 15.61 -17.50 -46.52
C ARG A 965 15.88 -18.58 -45.49
N GLU A 966 16.68 -18.31 -44.47
CA GLU A 966 16.92 -19.22 -43.35
C GLU A 966 15.62 -19.54 -42.58
N SER A 967 14.73 -18.57 -42.41
CA SER A 967 13.42 -18.76 -41.77
C SER A 967 12.47 -19.62 -42.62
N LEU A 968 12.45 -19.43 -43.95
CA LEU A 968 11.70 -20.29 -44.87
C LEU A 968 12.20 -21.73 -44.84
N ASP A 969 13.52 -21.91 -44.81
CA ASP A 969 14.15 -23.22 -44.74
C ASP A 969 13.80 -23.96 -43.43
N LEU A 970 13.80 -23.26 -42.30
CA LEU A 970 13.40 -23.84 -41.01
C LEU A 970 11.94 -24.35 -41.04
N ILE A 971 11.01 -23.60 -41.63
CA ILE A 971 9.60 -24.02 -41.77
C ILE A 971 9.48 -25.30 -42.61
N LYS A 972 10.25 -25.39 -43.70
CA LYS A 972 10.27 -26.56 -44.59
C LYS A 972 10.87 -27.79 -43.92
N HIS A 973 11.90 -27.60 -43.10
CA HIS A 973 12.59 -28.68 -42.41
C HIS A 973 11.80 -29.25 -41.23
N VAL A 974 11.27 -28.38 -40.35
CA VAL A 974 10.58 -28.84 -39.13
C VAL A 974 9.19 -29.41 -39.43
N VAL A 975 8.50 -28.90 -40.45
CA VAL A 975 7.13 -29.27 -40.84
C VAL A 975 6.15 -29.07 -39.67
N TYR A 976 5.77 -27.82 -39.43
CA TYR A 976 4.83 -27.46 -38.38
C TYR A 976 3.38 -27.78 -38.79
N SER A 977 2.60 -28.28 -37.83
CA SER A 977 1.14 -28.47 -37.98
C SER A 977 0.40 -27.13 -38.04
N PHE A 978 0.88 -26.13 -37.30
CA PHE A 978 0.33 -24.78 -37.33
C PHE A 978 1.39 -23.72 -37.02
N CYS A 979 1.44 -22.64 -37.81
CA CYS A 979 2.29 -21.49 -37.54
C CYS A 979 1.48 -20.20 -37.45
N TYR A 980 1.77 -19.39 -36.44
CA TYR A 980 1.34 -18.00 -36.42
C TYR A 980 2.46 -17.14 -37.01
N VAL A 981 2.20 -16.52 -38.15
CA VAL A 981 3.14 -15.61 -38.80
C VAL A 981 2.61 -14.19 -38.65
N PHE A 982 3.44 -13.27 -38.16
CA PHE A 982 3.07 -11.87 -38.00
C PHE A 982 4.14 -10.96 -38.60
N PRO A 983 3.75 -9.87 -39.30
CA PRO A 983 4.71 -8.82 -39.62
C PRO A 983 5.18 -8.13 -38.33
N TYR A 984 6.45 -7.75 -38.28
CA TYR A 984 7.01 -7.05 -37.13
C TYR A 984 6.46 -5.62 -37.03
N SER A 985 5.81 -5.33 -35.90
CA SER A 985 5.46 -3.97 -35.49
C SER A 985 6.19 -3.55 -34.24
N GLN A 986 6.82 -2.38 -34.32
CA GLN A 986 7.53 -1.78 -33.20
C GLN A 986 6.53 -1.33 -32.12
N ARG A 987 6.88 -1.54 -30.85
CA ARG A 987 6.02 -1.20 -29.70
C ARG A 987 6.75 -0.33 -28.71
N GLU A 988 6.11 0.76 -28.31
CA GLU A 988 6.60 1.65 -27.27
C GLU A 988 7.01 0.88 -26.00
N LYS A 989 8.00 1.40 -25.26
CA LYS A 989 8.64 0.80 -24.07
C LYS A 989 9.51 -0.45 -24.31
N THR A 990 9.41 -1.14 -25.44
CA THR A 990 10.27 -2.30 -25.72
C THR A 990 11.74 -1.90 -25.94
N LYS A 991 12.69 -2.84 -25.77
CA LYS A 991 14.11 -2.58 -26.04
C LYS A 991 14.32 -2.23 -27.52
N ALA A 992 13.59 -2.90 -28.43
CA ALA A 992 13.64 -2.61 -29.86
C ALA A 992 13.21 -1.17 -30.15
N TYR A 993 12.20 -0.64 -29.46
CA TYR A 993 11.79 0.75 -29.60
C TYR A 993 12.84 1.76 -29.13
N ARG A 994 13.57 1.44 -28.07
CA ARG A 994 14.56 2.36 -27.47
C ARG A 994 15.93 2.32 -28.15
N HIS A 995 16.33 1.16 -28.69
CA HIS A 995 17.71 0.90 -29.08
C HIS A 995 17.89 0.44 -30.52
N LEU A 996 16.84 -0.05 -31.18
CA LEU A 996 16.91 -0.52 -32.56
C LEU A 996 16.11 0.42 -33.47
N ARG A 997 16.63 0.64 -34.68
CA ARG A 997 15.91 1.33 -35.73
C ARG A 997 15.10 0.31 -36.53
N ASP A 998 13.82 0.58 -36.75
CA ASP A 998 13.01 -0.19 -37.68
C ASP A 998 13.37 0.20 -39.12
N ASP A 999 14.30 -0.55 -39.71
CA ASP A 999 14.96 -0.30 -40.99
C ASP A 999 14.37 -1.12 -42.16
N VAL A 1000 13.50 -2.09 -41.87
CA VAL A 1000 12.81 -2.90 -42.89
C VAL A 1000 11.52 -2.18 -43.34
N PRO A 1001 11.34 -1.84 -44.63
CA PRO A 1001 10.13 -1.18 -45.11
C PRO A 1001 8.88 -2.07 -44.97
N LYS A 1002 7.72 -1.44 -44.71
CA LYS A 1002 6.44 -2.15 -44.51
C LYS A 1002 6.09 -3.10 -45.66
N GLU A 1003 6.29 -2.67 -46.91
CA GLU A 1003 6.05 -3.47 -48.11
C GLU A 1003 6.88 -4.77 -48.12
N VAL A 1004 8.12 -4.71 -47.63
CA VAL A 1004 9.00 -5.88 -47.50
C VAL A 1004 8.51 -6.80 -46.39
N LYS A 1005 8.08 -6.24 -45.24
CA LYS A 1005 7.50 -7.04 -44.14
C LYS A 1005 6.27 -7.81 -44.59
N ASP A 1006 5.37 -7.14 -45.32
CA ASP A 1006 4.13 -7.73 -45.83
C ASP A 1006 4.43 -8.84 -46.86
N ARG A 1007 5.40 -8.61 -47.77
CA ARG A 1007 5.87 -9.63 -48.73
C ARG A 1007 6.44 -10.85 -48.00
N ARG A 1008 7.36 -10.66 -47.05
CA ARG A 1008 7.98 -11.73 -46.26
C ARG A 1008 6.97 -12.52 -45.42
N HIS A 1009 6.01 -11.82 -44.81
CA HIS A 1009 4.89 -12.45 -44.10
C HIS A 1009 4.08 -13.37 -45.03
N GLN A 1010 3.76 -12.93 -46.25
CA GLN A 1010 3.05 -13.75 -47.24
C GLN A 1010 3.88 -14.96 -47.69
N GLU A 1011 5.18 -14.80 -47.90
CA GLU A 1011 6.09 -15.88 -48.27
C GLU A 1011 6.18 -16.96 -47.16
N LEU A 1012 6.39 -16.56 -45.90
CA LEU A 1012 6.40 -17.48 -44.76
C LEU A 1012 5.05 -18.18 -44.58
N ALA A 1013 3.94 -17.44 -44.70
CA ALA A 1013 2.60 -18.01 -44.61
C ALA A 1013 2.33 -19.02 -45.74
N SER A 1014 2.85 -18.77 -46.95
CA SER A 1014 2.71 -19.68 -48.09
C SER A 1014 3.54 -20.94 -47.91
N ALA A 1015 4.80 -20.81 -47.47
CA ALA A 1015 5.66 -21.94 -47.14
C ALA A 1015 5.07 -22.82 -46.04
N PHE A 1016 4.49 -22.21 -45.00
CA PHE A 1016 3.75 -22.92 -43.96
C PHE A 1016 2.52 -23.66 -44.52
N ARG A 1017 1.69 -23.02 -45.34
CA ARG A 1017 0.49 -23.68 -45.89
C ARG A 1017 0.84 -24.91 -46.73
N GLU A 1018 1.93 -24.84 -47.47
CA GLU A 1018 2.42 -25.98 -48.27
C GLU A 1018 2.85 -27.15 -47.37
N THR A 1019 3.62 -26.89 -46.32
CA THR A 1019 4.11 -27.94 -45.41
C THR A 1019 2.99 -28.50 -44.52
N ALA A 1020 2.07 -27.65 -44.05
CA ALA A 1020 0.91 -28.06 -43.28
C ALA A 1020 -0.05 -28.93 -44.11
N LEU A 1021 -0.23 -28.63 -45.41
CA LEU A 1021 -1.00 -29.49 -46.31
C LEU A 1021 -0.37 -30.88 -46.41
N LYS A 1022 0.94 -30.97 -46.68
CA LYS A 1022 1.67 -32.26 -46.74
C LYS A 1022 1.55 -33.05 -45.43
N HIS A 1023 1.65 -32.37 -44.29
CA HIS A 1023 1.49 -32.99 -42.97
C HIS A 1023 0.07 -33.53 -42.78
N ASN A 1024 -0.95 -32.74 -43.13
CA ASN A 1024 -2.35 -33.15 -42.97
C ASN A 1024 -2.74 -34.25 -43.97
N GLU A 1025 -2.20 -34.24 -45.19
CA GLU A 1025 -2.38 -35.30 -46.18
C GLU A 1025 -1.79 -36.64 -45.71
N ALA A 1026 -0.67 -36.61 -44.98
CA ALA A 1026 -0.10 -37.81 -44.36
C ALA A 1026 -1.03 -38.45 -43.29
N LEU A 1027 -2.01 -37.70 -42.77
CA LEU A 1027 -3.01 -38.22 -41.84
C LEU A 1027 -4.19 -38.89 -42.56
N VAL A 1028 -4.35 -38.71 -43.87
CA VAL A 1028 -5.45 -39.32 -44.65
C VAL A 1028 -5.33 -40.84 -44.61
N GLY A 1029 -6.45 -41.51 -44.31
CA GLY A 1029 -6.52 -42.96 -44.14
C GLY A 1029 -6.18 -43.46 -42.73
N THR A 1030 -5.57 -42.63 -41.88
CA THR A 1030 -5.27 -42.98 -40.48
C THR A 1030 -6.52 -42.89 -39.59
N LYS A 1031 -6.52 -43.65 -38.48
CA LYS A 1031 -7.52 -43.55 -37.42
C LYS A 1031 -7.07 -42.50 -36.40
N GLN A 1032 -7.95 -41.57 -36.03
CA GLN A 1032 -7.65 -40.49 -35.11
C GLN A 1032 -8.76 -40.35 -34.06
N LEU A 1033 -8.38 -39.96 -32.84
CA LEU A 1033 -9.32 -39.68 -31.76
C LEU A 1033 -9.69 -38.19 -31.75
N VAL A 1034 -10.98 -37.90 -31.93
CA VAL A 1034 -11.51 -36.54 -31.97
C VAL A 1034 -12.38 -36.28 -30.74
N LEU A 1035 -12.13 -35.18 -30.05
CA LEU A 1035 -13.07 -34.61 -29.07
C LEU A 1035 -13.96 -33.62 -29.80
N LEU A 1036 -15.28 -33.82 -29.76
CA LEU A 1036 -16.25 -32.93 -30.38
C LEU A 1036 -16.46 -31.69 -29.50
N GLU A 1037 -16.23 -30.50 -30.06
CA GLU A 1037 -16.25 -29.23 -29.32
C GLU A 1037 -17.56 -28.46 -29.55
N GLU A 1038 -17.99 -28.33 -30.81
CA GLU A 1038 -19.12 -27.46 -31.19
C GLU A 1038 -19.79 -27.92 -32.51
N THR A 1039 -20.98 -27.40 -32.78
CA THR A 1039 -21.61 -27.50 -34.12
C THR A 1039 -20.86 -26.63 -35.13
N SER A 1040 -20.70 -27.12 -36.35
CA SER A 1040 -19.99 -26.39 -37.41
C SER A 1040 -20.71 -25.08 -37.75
N LYS A 1041 -19.96 -23.98 -37.85
CA LYS A 1041 -20.50 -22.67 -38.25
C LYS A 1041 -21.08 -22.63 -39.66
N ARG A 1042 -20.70 -23.59 -40.51
CA ARG A 1042 -21.13 -23.66 -41.92
C ARG A 1042 -22.38 -24.52 -42.13
N SER A 1043 -22.68 -25.46 -41.23
CA SER A 1043 -23.81 -26.38 -41.35
C SER A 1043 -24.16 -26.96 -39.98
N SER A 1044 -25.45 -26.97 -39.64
CA SER A 1044 -25.98 -27.59 -38.42
C SER A 1044 -25.92 -29.13 -38.43
N GLU A 1045 -25.70 -29.75 -39.59
CA GLU A 1045 -25.61 -31.20 -39.75
C GLU A 1045 -24.19 -31.75 -39.49
N HIS A 1046 -23.22 -30.87 -39.31
CA HIS A 1046 -21.83 -31.24 -39.07
C HIS A 1046 -21.36 -30.77 -37.70
N LEU A 1047 -20.55 -31.60 -37.04
CA LEU A 1047 -19.86 -31.28 -35.81
C LEU A 1047 -18.39 -31.00 -36.09
N ARG A 1048 -17.83 -30.09 -35.29
CA ARG A 1048 -16.41 -29.75 -35.30
C ARG A 1048 -15.77 -30.24 -34.01
N GLY A 1049 -14.64 -30.93 -34.17
CA GLY A 1049 -13.81 -31.35 -33.06
C GLY A 1049 -12.32 -31.17 -33.35
N ARG A 1050 -11.48 -31.62 -32.42
CA ARG A 1050 -10.02 -31.62 -32.60
C ARG A 1050 -9.39 -32.97 -32.29
N ILE A 1051 -8.42 -33.34 -33.13
CA ILE A 1051 -7.51 -34.47 -32.85
C ILE A 1051 -6.52 -34.10 -31.75
N ASP A 1052 -5.78 -35.10 -31.28
CA ASP A 1052 -4.72 -34.92 -30.29
C ASP A 1052 -3.69 -33.85 -30.71
N GLY A 1053 -3.25 -33.90 -31.97
CA GLY A 1053 -2.36 -32.90 -32.59
C GLY A 1053 -2.93 -31.48 -32.74
N GLY A 1054 -4.21 -31.27 -32.40
CA GLY A 1054 -4.86 -29.96 -32.35
C GLY A 1054 -5.47 -29.47 -33.66
N VAL A 1055 -5.31 -30.22 -34.76
CA VAL A 1055 -5.96 -29.92 -36.05
C VAL A 1055 -7.48 -30.11 -35.94
N SER A 1056 -8.24 -29.21 -36.56
CA SER A 1056 -9.70 -29.28 -36.55
C SER A 1056 -10.22 -30.35 -37.51
N VAL A 1057 -11.17 -31.15 -37.07
CA VAL A 1057 -11.85 -32.17 -37.88
C VAL A 1057 -13.34 -31.85 -37.97
N ILE A 1058 -13.89 -31.98 -39.17
CA ILE A 1058 -15.31 -31.85 -39.43
C ILE A 1058 -15.88 -33.24 -39.71
N ILE A 1059 -16.93 -33.62 -38.99
CA ILE A 1059 -17.64 -34.88 -39.15
C ILE A 1059 -19.14 -34.67 -39.23
N HIS A 1060 -19.86 -35.65 -39.75
CA HIS A 1060 -21.31 -35.65 -39.76
C HIS A 1060 -21.88 -35.89 -38.35
N LYS A 1061 -22.98 -35.21 -38.00
CA LYS A 1061 -23.60 -35.30 -36.67
C LYS A 1061 -24.13 -36.70 -36.34
N TYR A 1062 -24.50 -37.46 -37.37
CA TYR A 1062 -24.99 -38.83 -37.23
C TYR A 1062 -24.03 -39.82 -37.87
N TYR A 1063 -23.84 -40.95 -37.22
CA TYR A 1063 -23.16 -42.10 -37.81
C TYR A 1063 -23.94 -43.39 -37.58
N ASN A 1064 -23.73 -44.38 -38.45
CA ASN A 1064 -24.37 -45.68 -38.33
C ASN A 1064 -23.39 -46.66 -37.67
N ASP A 1065 -23.78 -47.23 -36.53
CA ASP A 1065 -22.95 -48.19 -35.78
C ASP A 1065 -23.21 -49.66 -36.16
N GLY A 1066 -24.07 -49.90 -37.16
CA GLY A 1066 -24.52 -51.22 -37.58
C GLY A 1066 -25.83 -51.68 -36.94
N SER A 1067 -26.28 -51.02 -35.86
CA SER A 1067 -27.54 -51.28 -35.15
C SER A 1067 -28.57 -50.15 -35.31
N GLY A 1068 -28.12 -48.94 -35.66
CA GLY A 1068 -28.98 -47.79 -35.93
C GLY A 1068 -28.21 -46.49 -36.18
N LEU A 1069 -28.94 -45.40 -36.38
CA LEU A 1069 -28.38 -44.06 -36.57
C LEU A 1069 -28.15 -43.41 -35.19
N VAL A 1070 -26.88 -43.22 -34.80
CA VAL A 1070 -26.49 -42.63 -33.51
C VAL A 1070 -26.21 -41.14 -33.68
N GLU A 1071 -26.83 -40.31 -32.83
CA GLU A 1071 -26.59 -38.86 -32.78
C GLU A 1071 -25.39 -38.55 -31.87
N LEU A 1072 -24.37 -37.89 -32.43
CA LEU A 1072 -23.20 -37.42 -31.70
C LEU A 1072 -23.46 -36.07 -31.05
N LYS A 1073 -22.88 -35.84 -29.87
CA LYS A 1073 -23.01 -34.59 -29.11
C LYS A 1073 -21.65 -33.95 -28.81
N PRO A 1074 -21.59 -32.62 -28.65
CA PRO A 1074 -20.41 -31.95 -28.11
C PRO A 1074 -19.99 -32.55 -26.75
N GLY A 1075 -18.73 -32.91 -26.63
CA GLY A 1075 -18.15 -33.61 -25.47
C GLY A 1075 -17.87 -35.10 -25.69
N ASP A 1076 -18.40 -35.69 -26.76
CA ASP A 1076 -18.13 -37.10 -27.08
C ASP A 1076 -16.73 -37.26 -27.68
N TYR A 1077 -16.06 -38.35 -27.30
CA TYR A 1077 -14.84 -38.83 -27.92
C TYR A 1077 -15.18 -39.84 -29.02
N VAL A 1078 -14.72 -39.59 -30.24
CA VAL A 1078 -15.02 -40.43 -31.40
C VAL A 1078 -13.75 -40.83 -32.14
N VAL A 1079 -13.69 -42.10 -32.53
CA VAL A 1079 -12.66 -42.59 -33.44
C VAL A 1079 -13.13 -42.35 -34.85
N VAL A 1080 -12.31 -41.65 -35.63
CA VAL A 1080 -12.63 -41.27 -37.00
C VAL A 1080 -11.54 -41.77 -37.94
N LYS A 1081 -11.92 -42.12 -39.18
CA LYS A 1081 -10.98 -42.33 -40.28
C LYS A 1081 -10.93 -41.09 -41.13
N ILE A 1082 -9.76 -40.48 -41.26
CA ILE A 1082 -9.57 -39.26 -42.06
C ILE A 1082 -9.78 -39.61 -43.56
N THR A 1083 -10.67 -38.89 -44.23
CA THR A 1083 -10.98 -39.12 -45.66
C THR A 1083 -10.32 -38.09 -46.56
N SER A 1084 -10.21 -36.85 -46.10
CA SER A 1084 -9.59 -35.77 -46.85
C SER A 1084 -8.97 -34.74 -45.91
N ALA A 1085 -8.01 -33.98 -46.43
CA ALA A 1085 -7.28 -32.98 -45.69
C ALA A 1085 -7.11 -31.71 -46.54
N ASN A 1086 -7.11 -30.56 -45.87
CA ASN A 1086 -6.54 -29.33 -46.42
C ASN A 1086 -5.52 -28.76 -45.42
N SER A 1087 -4.95 -27.59 -45.69
CA SER A 1087 -3.92 -26.98 -44.83
C SER A 1087 -4.39 -26.57 -43.44
N GLN A 1088 -5.70 -26.58 -43.14
CA GLN A 1088 -6.26 -26.09 -41.86
C GLN A 1088 -7.23 -27.07 -41.17
N THR A 1089 -7.92 -27.90 -41.94
CA THR A 1089 -9.01 -28.76 -41.46
C THR A 1089 -8.96 -30.14 -42.12
N LEU A 1090 -9.37 -31.15 -41.38
CA LEU A 1090 -9.56 -32.52 -41.86
C LEU A 1090 -11.06 -32.81 -42.01
N GLN A 1091 -11.42 -33.67 -42.96
CA GLN A 1091 -12.72 -34.33 -42.99
C GLN A 1091 -12.54 -35.79 -42.66
N ALA A 1092 -13.49 -36.35 -41.92
CA ALA A 1092 -13.40 -37.72 -41.48
C ALA A 1092 -14.76 -38.40 -41.40
N LEU A 1093 -14.75 -39.73 -41.49
CA LEU A 1093 -15.90 -40.59 -41.23
C LEU A 1093 -15.79 -41.18 -39.83
N THR A 1094 -16.85 -41.06 -39.05
CA THR A 1094 -16.94 -41.63 -37.71
C THR A 1094 -17.04 -43.16 -37.79
N LEU A 1095 -16.20 -43.85 -37.02
CA LEU A 1095 -16.22 -45.31 -36.90
C LEU A 1095 -16.99 -45.74 -35.65
N GLN A 1096 -16.65 -45.18 -34.49
CA GLN A 1096 -17.27 -45.52 -33.21
C GLN A 1096 -17.04 -44.42 -32.16
N THR A 1097 -17.90 -44.34 -31.15
CA THR A 1097 -17.67 -43.58 -29.92
C THR A 1097 -16.82 -44.39 -28.94
N ILE A 1098 -15.87 -43.74 -28.25
CA ILE A 1098 -15.00 -44.41 -27.27
C ILE A 1098 -14.69 -43.48 -26.10
N LYS A 1099 -14.10 -44.00 -25.03
CA LYS A 1099 -13.45 -43.22 -23.97
C LYS A 1099 -12.00 -42.91 -24.32
N LEU A 1100 -11.45 -41.82 -23.76
CA LEU A 1100 -10.09 -41.35 -24.07
C LEU A 1100 -9.04 -42.42 -23.74
N LYS A 1101 -9.16 -43.05 -22.57
CA LYS A 1101 -8.21 -44.05 -22.08
C LYS A 1101 -8.18 -45.34 -22.90
N ASP A 1102 -9.26 -45.66 -23.61
CA ASP A 1102 -9.42 -46.93 -24.31
C ASP A 1102 -8.88 -46.85 -25.76
N PHE A 1103 -8.53 -45.65 -26.24
CA PHE A 1103 -8.05 -45.44 -27.61
C PHE A 1103 -6.65 -46.01 -27.86
N GLU A 1104 -5.74 -45.98 -26.89
CA GLU A 1104 -4.39 -46.54 -27.08
C GLU A 1104 -4.37 -48.08 -27.16
N ASN A 1105 -5.47 -48.73 -26.78
CA ASN A 1105 -5.66 -50.18 -26.87
C ASN A 1105 -6.28 -50.64 -28.21
N LEU A 1106 -6.40 -49.74 -29.20
CA LEU A 1106 -7.18 -49.89 -30.44
C LEU A 1106 -6.34 -49.67 -31.70
#